data_AF-A0A371CJ64-F1
#
_entry.id   AF-A0A371CJ64-F1
#
_cell.length_a   1.000
_cell.length_b   1.000
_cell.length_c   1.000
_cell.angle_alpha   90.00
_cell.angle_beta   90.00
_cell.angle_gamma   90.00
#
_symmetry.space_group_name_H-M   'P 1'
#
loop_
_entity.id
_entity.type
_entity.pdbx_description
1 polymer ?
#
loop_
_entity_poly.entity_id
_entity_poly.type
_entity_poly.pdbx_seq_one_letter_code
_entity_poly.pdbx_strand_id
1 'polypeptide(L)'
;MSEGNGGEAMAARLAQELNEAAASDKPSKYISELLTRIKNELVWTAALSRTQSGQALELALRTCTTSPERSSDTELRALAMSVLHAHSDQLREADIQETEARWWHTEPLPEDADRIMLEFRDTTAEHKAWPVTEVWPSETVECAPSEPFERAAQRFRVRANQKHRHPFMPSLKFDVVLKTGTVSLDSLGARPTADVLENLVEERVVPFVRNDEDNKSVSSQSPARYFKLWERSLPSWCKTPDHWVEPTPPPGFCENPEAAHALREQYYKKIPTLHVPGSGLHIVPSAKKPDIISRAFFIPVEDFGPNVTRVCALDREADLVPHDAHLVPGKHISLDEARALLGRVVQSSTEPRPDPTSPPLGKRRKVNKYATQKLGLAWGLEIDVEGKPGWLLCVEFHGLNSEYALDLSGENRQYEDARSPIAVRTVACAWVGAAVLPADKKAMKSAEEQKMGQAAGPTAVQALPRAATEKPTLSYDDWYKRTRKWIRALNKKKAPLVEVRIILLGRPKMTWSIYQVGPDGAFVGGDLGTSKGEDDEFEAEITGAKSGVWLASVNAAEPEEGDEDGMGDEPKLIRFVWVRDGRVDYDALPSRASVQVPPADAEANWEVVASFSVDSGTVCLFSKHALDSILATGTDREAMLEAFIDDDEGTHVFVPGGVVLSGSDGGYEIRARRDAEGRIVELNLRV
;
A
#
# COMPACT_ATOMS: atom_id res chain seq x y z
N MET A 1 26.68 -19.38 31.30
CA MET A 1 25.31 -19.57 31.84
C MET A 1 25.03 -18.83 33.17
N SER A 2 25.99 -18.17 33.83
CA SER A 2 25.70 -17.40 35.07
C SER A 2 25.30 -15.93 34.87
N GLU A 3 25.35 -15.40 33.65
CA GLU A 3 24.99 -13.99 33.35
C GLU A 3 23.47 -13.77 33.17
N GLY A 4 22.67 -14.83 32.98
CA GLY A 4 21.22 -14.72 32.77
C GLY A 4 20.42 -14.29 34.00
N ASN A 5 20.84 -14.71 35.21
CA ASN A 5 20.06 -14.47 36.44
C ASN A 5 20.13 -13.02 36.94
N GLY A 6 21.20 -12.28 36.61
CA GLY A 6 21.37 -10.89 37.04
C GLY A 6 20.42 -9.93 36.31
N GLY A 7 20.29 -10.10 34.99
CA GLY A 7 19.42 -9.27 34.16
C GLY A 7 17.93 -9.47 34.48
N GLU A 8 17.52 -10.71 34.73
CA GLU A 8 16.12 -11.01 35.06
C GLU A 8 15.69 -10.41 36.41
N ALA A 9 16.51 -10.59 37.46
CA ALA A 9 16.24 -10.02 38.77
C ALA A 9 16.19 -8.48 38.74
N MET A 10 17.07 -7.86 37.94
CA MET A 10 17.08 -6.42 37.72
C MET A 10 15.82 -5.95 36.99
N ALA A 11 15.40 -6.65 35.93
CA ALA A 11 14.18 -6.33 35.20
C ALA A 11 12.93 -6.45 36.08
N ALA A 12 12.82 -7.51 36.88
CA ALA A 12 11.72 -7.69 37.83
C ALA A 12 11.62 -6.53 38.83
N ARG A 13 12.76 -6.15 39.43
CA ARG A 13 12.83 -5.02 40.37
C ARG A 13 12.43 -3.70 39.70
N LEU A 14 12.99 -3.40 38.52
CA LEU A 14 12.69 -2.16 37.79
C LEU A 14 11.22 -2.11 37.33
N ALA A 15 10.63 -3.24 36.94
CA ALA A 15 9.22 -3.33 36.58
C ALA A 15 8.32 -3.01 37.78
N GLN A 16 8.66 -3.56 38.95
CA GLN A 16 7.95 -3.28 40.19
C GLN A 16 8.09 -1.80 40.59
N GLU A 17 9.33 -1.27 40.63
CA GLU A 17 9.59 0.14 40.95
C GLU A 17 8.83 1.09 40.01
N LEU A 18 8.79 0.79 38.71
CA LEU A 18 8.11 1.60 37.71
C LEU A 18 6.58 1.52 37.85
N ASN A 19 6.02 0.33 38.06
CA ASN A 19 4.57 0.16 38.28
C ASN A 19 4.12 0.82 39.59
N GLU A 20 4.88 0.68 40.67
CA GLU A 20 4.60 1.35 41.94
C GLU A 20 4.69 2.88 41.79
N ALA A 21 5.71 3.39 41.09
CA ALA A 21 5.83 4.81 40.82
C ALA A 21 4.71 5.34 39.91
N ALA A 22 4.22 4.52 38.98
CA ALA A 22 3.10 4.87 38.12
C ALA A 22 1.76 4.86 38.87
N ALA A 23 1.55 3.90 39.78
CA ALA A 23 0.32 3.75 40.55
C ALA A 23 0.24 4.69 41.77
N SER A 24 1.39 5.08 42.33
CA SER A 24 1.47 6.08 43.38
C SER A 24 1.63 7.48 42.77
N ASP A 25 1.18 8.51 43.49
CA ASP A 25 1.17 9.92 43.07
C ASP A 25 2.60 10.53 43.04
N LYS A 26 3.60 9.73 42.63
CA LYS A 26 5.01 10.12 42.57
C LYS A 26 5.22 11.15 41.46
N PRO A 27 6.10 12.15 41.70
CA PRO A 27 6.41 13.16 40.69
C PRO A 27 7.02 12.55 39.42
N SER A 28 6.70 13.11 38.26
CA SER A 28 7.26 12.70 36.96
C SER A 28 8.80 12.60 36.97
N LYS A 29 9.48 13.49 37.70
CA LYS A 29 10.94 13.47 37.85
C LYS A 29 11.48 12.12 38.32
N TYR A 30 10.82 11.48 39.28
CA TYR A 30 11.25 10.18 39.81
C TYR A 30 11.10 9.07 38.75
N ILE A 31 10.02 9.11 37.99
CA ILE A 31 9.79 8.18 36.87
C ILE A 31 10.86 8.41 35.78
N SER A 32 11.19 9.67 35.46
CA SER A 32 12.25 9.99 34.51
C SER A 32 13.62 9.47 34.93
N GLU A 33 13.95 9.52 36.23
CA GLU A 33 15.18 8.95 36.77
C GLU A 33 15.18 7.41 36.62
N LEU A 34 14.05 6.74 36.91
CA LEU A 34 13.90 5.30 36.69
C LEU A 34 14.02 4.91 35.21
N LEU A 35 13.39 5.66 34.30
CA LEU A 35 13.48 5.43 32.85
C LEU A 35 14.92 5.60 32.34
N THR A 36 15.62 6.63 32.83
CA THR A 36 17.04 6.85 32.50
C THR A 36 17.91 5.69 33.00
N ARG A 37 17.63 5.20 34.21
CA ARG A 37 18.31 4.04 34.78
C ARG A 37 18.07 2.78 33.97
N ILE A 38 16.82 2.51 33.58
CA ILE A 38 16.46 1.37 32.70
C ILE A 38 17.24 1.47 31.39
N LYS A 39 17.27 2.66 30.77
CA LYS A 39 17.97 2.89 29.50
C LYS A 39 19.48 2.64 29.59
N ASN A 40 20.11 3.01 30.71
CA ASN A 40 21.57 3.00 30.84
C ASN A 40 22.12 1.71 31.46
N GLU A 41 21.38 1.07 32.38
CA GLU A 41 21.89 -0.06 33.16
C GLU A 41 21.38 -1.42 32.68
N LEU A 42 20.25 -1.48 31.98
CA LEU A 42 19.68 -2.75 31.51
C LEU A 42 20.11 -3.05 30.07
N VAL A 43 20.77 -4.19 29.88
CA VAL A 43 21.05 -4.75 28.55
C VAL A 43 19.90 -5.68 28.17
N TRP A 44 19.15 -5.30 27.14
CA TRP A 44 18.08 -6.13 26.62
C TRP A 44 18.62 -7.21 25.72
N THR A 45 18.29 -8.45 26.05
CA THR A 45 18.57 -9.61 25.21
C THR A 45 17.28 -10.29 24.79
N ALA A 46 17.33 -11.06 23.70
CA ALA A 46 16.19 -11.87 23.27
C ALA A 46 15.76 -12.87 24.37
N ALA A 47 16.72 -13.42 25.12
CA ALA A 47 16.45 -14.29 26.27
C ALA A 47 15.70 -13.55 27.38
N LEU A 48 16.15 -12.36 27.79
CA LEU A 48 15.49 -11.54 28.81
C LEU A 48 14.07 -11.15 28.40
N SER A 49 13.86 -10.76 27.13
CA SER A 49 12.54 -10.31 26.66
C SER A 49 11.49 -11.42 26.60
N ARG A 50 11.93 -12.69 26.62
CA ARG A 50 11.04 -13.86 26.69
C ARG A 50 10.74 -14.29 28.14
N THR A 51 11.41 -13.73 29.15
CA THR A 51 11.09 -14.02 30.54
C THR A 51 9.88 -13.22 31.00
N GLN A 52 9.21 -13.71 32.05
CA GLN A 52 8.09 -13.01 32.68
C GLN A 52 8.51 -11.61 33.16
N SER A 53 9.73 -11.48 33.69
CA SER A 53 10.27 -10.22 34.19
C SER A 53 10.54 -9.20 33.07
N GLY A 54 11.06 -9.65 31.92
CA GLY A 54 11.24 -8.79 30.75
C GLY A 54 9.92 -8.30 30.18
N GLN A 55 8.93 -9.18 30.03
CA GLN A 55 7.59 -8.82 29.58
C GLN A 55 6.88 -7.86 30.55
N ALA A 56 7.04 -8.07 31.86
CA ALA A 56 6.48 -7.18 32.88
C ALA A 56 7.11 -5.78 32.82
N LEU A 57 8.42 -5.68 32.58
CA LEU A 57 9.10 -4.40 32.42
C LEU A 57 8.68 -3.68 31.13
N GLU A 58 8.58 -4.39 30.00
CA GLU A 58 8.08 -3.80 28.75
C GLU A 58 6.66 -3.24 28.92
N LEU A 59 5.77 -4.00 29.58
CA LEU A 59 4.43 -3.55 29.89
C LEU A 59 4.45 -2.29 30.77
N ALA A 60 5.27 -2.28 31.83
CA ALA A 60 5.43 -1.13 32.72
C ALA A 60 5.94 0.12 31.98
N LEU A 61 6.87 -0.04 31.02
CA LEU A 61 7.35 1.05 30.17
C LEU A 61 6.23 1.63 29.28
N ARG A 62 5.32 0.79 28.79
CA ARG A 62 4.19 1.23 27.97
C ARG A 62 3.10 1.93 28.80
N THR A 63 2.87 1.49 30.03
CA THR A 63 1.78 1.98 30.88
C THR A 63 2.17 3.16 31.77
N CYS A 64 3.46 3.38 32.06
CA CYS A 64 3.90 4.41 33.02
C CYS A 64 3.52 5.86 32.66
N THR A 65 3.18 6.11 31.39
CA THR A 65 2.75 7.43 30.88
C THR A 65 1.25 7.53 30.59
N THR A 66 0.49 6.48 30.89
CA THR A 66 -0.94 6.38 30.56
C THR A 66 -1.88 6.92 31.65
N SER A 67 -1.36 7.31 32.83
CA SER A 67 -2.21 7.86 33.89
C SER A 67 -2.78 9.23 33.49
N PRO A 68 -4.04 9.54 33.86
CA PRO A 68 -4.66 10.83 33.52
C PRO A 68 -3.83 12.03 33.98
N GLU A 69 -3.21 11.98 35.17
CA GLU A 69 -2.39 13.10 35.70
C GLU A 69 -1.11 13.35 34.90
N ARG A 70 -0.62 12.36 34.14
CA ARG A 70 0.65 12.42 33.40
C ARG A 70 0.46 12.43 31.88
N SER A 71 -0.78 12.33 31.42
CA SER A 71 -1.14 12.33 30.00
C SER A 71 -0.72 13.61 29.25
N SER A 72 -0.49 14.72 29.96
CA SER A 72 0.03 15.97 29.40
C SER A 72 1.56 16.13 29.49
N ASP A 73 2.28 15.21 30.13
CA ASP A 73 3.73 15.28 30.32
C ASP A 73 4.47 14.77 29.06
N THR A 74 4.72 15.70 28.13
CA THR A 74 5.35 15.40 26.83
C THR A 74 6.81 14.95 26.97
N GLU A 75 7.54 15.47 27.97
CA GLU A 75 8.94 15.13 28.19
C GLU A 75 9.07 13.70 28.74
N LEU A 76 8.24 13.34 29.72
CA LEU A 76 8.20 11.99 30.26
C LEU A 76 7.81 10.98 29.16
N ARG A 77 6.82 11.30 28.33
CA ARG A 77 6.43 10.48 27.18
C ARG A 77 7.57 10.31 26.18
N ALA A 78 8.25 11.40 25.82
CA ALA A 78 9.39 11.35 24.91
C ALA A 78 10.53 10.47 25.47
N LEU A 79 10.80 10.55 26.78
CA LEU A 79 11.79 9.72 27.44
C LEU A 79 11.37 8.25 27.46
N ALA A 80 10.14 7.92 27.84
CA ALA A 80 9.63 6.54 27.83
C ALA A 80 9.70 5.92 26.42
N MET A 81 9.31 6.68 25.39
CA MET A 81 9.46 6.26 23.99
C MET A 81 10.93 6.07 23.60
N SER A 82 11.85 6.92 24.07
CA SER A 82 13.28 6.74 23.84
C SER A 82 13.82 5.44 24.45
N VAL A 83 13.33 5.04 25.63
CA VAL A 83 13.69 3.75 26.24
C VAL A 83 13.14 2.57 25.43
N LEU A 84 11.87 2.64 25.02
CA LEU A 84 11.24 1.61 24.18
C LEU A 84 11.92 1.46 22.82
N HIS A 85 12.34 2.57 22.20
CA HIS A 85 13.13 2.54 20.97
C HIS A 85 14.50 1.90 21.20
N ALA A 86 15.22 2.26 22.27
CA ALA A 86 16.51 1.65 22.60
C ALA A 86 16.40 0.13 22.86
N HIS A 87 15.34 -0.30 23.55
CA HIS A 87 14.99 -1.72 23.73
C HIS A 87 14.76 -2.42 22.39
N SER A 88 13.93 -1.84 21.54
CA SER A 88 13.61 -2.38 20.21
C SER A 88 14.86 -2.49 19.33
N ASP A 89 15.74 -1.49 19.38
CA ASP A 89 17.01 -1.48 18.64
C ASP A 89 17.98 -2.55 19.13
N GLN A 90 18.11 -2.75 20.44
CA GLN A 90 18.96 -3.81 21.00
C GLN A 90 18.47 -5.21 20.61
N LEU A 91 17.15 -5.44 20.65
CA LEU A 91 16.57 -6.72 20.21
C LEU A 91 16.74 -6.95 18.71
N ARG A 92 16.52 -5.92 17.90
CA ARG A 92 16.76 -5.94 16.46
C ARG A 92 18.21 -6.32 16.15
N GLU A 93 19.17 -5.65 16.79
CA GLU A 93 20.60 -5.92 16.59
C GLU A 93 20.98 -7.34 17.02
N ALA A 94 20.48 -7.82 18.17
CA ALA A 94 20.74 -9.17 18.62
C ALA A 94 20.17 -10.25 17.66
N ASP A 95 18.95 -10.06 17.15
CA ASP A 95 18.33 -10.97 16.19
C ASP A 95 19.08 -11.00 14.84
N ILE A 96 19.57 -9.84 14.40
CA ILE A 96 20.43 -9.73 13.20
C ILE A 96 21.73 -10.51 13.43
N GLN A 97 22.44 -10.26 14.54
CA GLN A 97 23.71 -10.94 14.83
C GLN A 97 23.55 -12.46 14.97
N GLU A 98 22.50 -12.92 15.65
CA GLU A 98 22.20 -14.36 15.77
C GLU A 98 21.91 -14.98 14.40
N THR A 99 21.12 -14.28 13.58
CA THR A 99 20.77 -14.74 12.24
C THR A 99 21.98 -14.77 11.32
N GLU A 100 22.80 -13.72 11.30
CA GLU A 100 24.02 -13.66 10.49
C GLU A 100 25.05 -14.70 10.93
N ALA A 101 25.22 -14.93 12.24
CA ALA A 101 26.08 -15.98 12.74
C ALA A 101 25.62 -17.35 12.22
N ARG A 102 24.34 -17.66 12.33
CA ARG A 102 23.78 -18.92 11.82
C ARG A 102 23.91 -19.07 10.30
N TRP A 103 23.78 -17.99 9.55
CA TRP A 103 23.77 -18.04 8.08
C TRP A 103 25.17 -18.02 7.46
N TRP A 104 26.09 -17.26 8.05
CA TRP A 104 27.34 -16.87 7.41
C TRP A 104 28.60 -17.21 8.20
N HIS A 105 28.49 -17.54 9.50
CA HIS A 105 29.66 -17.93 10.29
C HIS A 105 30.10 -19.35 9.95
N THR A 106 31.42 -19.53 9.84
CA THR A 106 32.07 -20.83 9.69
C THR A 106 33.19 -20.93 10.71
N GLU A 107 33.19 -21.99 11.52
CA GLU A 107 34.29 -22.24 12.45
C GLU A 107 35.54 -22.72 11.70
N PRO A 108 36.73 -22.19 12.04
CA PRO A 108 37.99 -22.64 11.44
C PRO A 108 38.33 -24.07 11.87
N LEU A 109 39.08 -24.79 11.03
CA LEU A 109 39.64 -26.08 11.41
C LEU A 109 40.77 -25.90 12.42
N PRO A 110 40.89 -26.77 13.44
CA PRO A 110 42.09 -26.84 14.27
C PRO A 110 43.33 -27.11 13.42
N GLU A 111 44.45 -26.49 13.76
CA GLU A 111 45.70 -26.63 12.99
C GLU A 111 46.19 -28.09 12.94
N ASP A 112 46.01 -28.83 14.03
CA ASP A 112 46.48 -30.21 14.22
C ASP A 112 45.48 -31.30 13.78
N ALA A 113 44.37 -30.93 13.12
CA ALA A 113 43.37 -31.90 12.70
C ALA A 113 43.76 -32.63 11.39
N ASP A 114 43.44 -33.92 11.30
CA ASP A 114 43.54 -34.68 10.05
C ASP A 114 42.57 -34.10 9.00
N ARG A 115 43.10 -33.40 8.00
CA ARG A 115 42.30 -32.71 6.99
C ARG A 115 41.95 -33.63 5.83
N ILE A 116 40.67 -33.63 5.46
CA ILE A 116 40.16 -34.26 4.25
C ILE A 116 39.36 -33.24 3.43
N MET A 117 39.19 -33.52 2.14
CA MET A 117 38.33 -32.73 1.26
C MET A 117 37.04 -33.50 1.00
N LEU A 118 35.90 -32.85 1.22
CA LEU A 118 34.58 -33.34 0.84
C LEU A 118 34.08 -32.59 -0.37
N GLU A 119 33.64 -33.31 -1.39
CA GLU A 119 32.97 -32.76 -2.56
C GLU A 119 31.45 -32.84 -2.36
N PHE A 120 30.77 -31.70 -2.33
CA PHE A 120 29.32 -31.62 -2.34
C PHE A 120 28.84 -31.52 -3.78
N ARG A 121 28.05 -32.51 -4.23
CA ARG A 121 27.57 -32.60 -5.61
C ARG A 121 26.05 -32.40 -5.67
N ASP A 122 25.60 -31.43 -6.47
CA ASP A 122 24.17 -31.17 -6.64
C ASP A 122 23.52 -32.29 -7.46
N THR A 123 22.56 -32.99 -6.86
CA THR A 123 21.76 -34.06 -7.50
C THR A 123 20.27 -33.70 -7.48
N THR A 124 19.93 -32.41 -7.30
CA THR A 124 18.54 -31.94 -7.14
C THR A 124 17.68 -32.32 -8.35
N ALA A 125 18.20 -32.19 -9.57
CA ALA A 125 17.48 -32.53 -10.81
C ALA A 125 17.10 -34.02 -10.91
N GLU A 126 17.85 -34.91 -10.26
CA GLU A 126 17.60 -36.35 -10.26
C GLU A 126 16.51 -36.76 -9.24
N HIS A 127 16.25 -35.91 -8.24
CA HIS A 127 15.41 -36.24 -7.09
C HIS A 127 14.10 -35.43 -7.02
N LYS A 128 13.99 -34.31 -7.74
CA LYS A 128 12.75 -33.52 -7.79
C LYS A 128 11.81 -34.04 -8.89
N ALA A 129 10.51 -33.98 -8.62
CA ALA A 129 9.47 -34.42 -9.55
C ALA A 129 9.19 -33.40 -10.68
N TRP A 130 9.74 -32.19 -10.56
CA TRP A 130 9.65 -31.13 -11.55
C TRP A 130 11.03 -30.85 -12.16
N PRO A 131 11.09 -30.32 -13.40
CA PRO A 131 12.35 -29.94 -14.02
C PRO A 131 13.08 -28.87 -13.18
N VAL A 132 14.37 -29.10 -12.96
CA VAL A 132 15.26 -28.16 -12.28
C VAL A 132 16.25 -27.65 -13.34
N THR A 133 16.13 -26.37 -13.69
CA THR A 133 16.93 -25.72 -14.73
C THR A 133 18.31 -25.29 -14.23
N GLU A 134 18.39 -24.91 -12.96
CA GLU A 134 19.63 -24.52 -12.30
C GLU A 134 20.36 -25.76 -11.75
N VAL A 135 21.62 -25.98 -12.15
CA VAL A 135 22.47 -27.02 -11.57
C VAL A 135 23.71 -26.37 -10.97
N TRP A 136 23.97 -26.59 -9.68
CA TRP A 136 25.14 -26.04 -9.03
C TRP A 136 26.39 -26.88 -9.32
N PRO A 137 27.52 -26.26 -9.71
CA PRO A 137 28.80 -26.95 -9.76
C PRO A 137 29.16 -27.59 -8.42
N SER A 138 29.93 -28.68 -8.45
CA SER A 138 30.42 -29.30 -7.21
C SER A 138 31.22 -28.31 -6.37
N GLU A 139 30.96 -28.30 -5.06
CA GLU A 139 31.66 -27.46 -4.10
C GLU A 139 32.53 -28.32 -3.19
N THR A 140 33.84 -28.07 -3.17
CA THR A 140 34.74 -28.79 -2.26
C THR A 140 34.98 -27.98 -1.00
N VAL A 141 34.88 -28.63 0.16
CA VAL A 141 35.20 -28.05 1.47
C VAL A 141 36.21 -28.90 2.22
N GLU A 142 37.08 -28.23 2.96
CA GLU A 142 38.01 -28.87 3.88
C GLU A 142 37.28 -29.17 5.19
N CYS A 143 37.50 -30.37 5.74
CA CYS A 143 36.95 -30.78 7.02
C CYS A 143 37.87 -31.78 7.75
N ALA A 144 37.53 -32.11 9.00
CA ALA A 144 38.19 -33.19 9.75
C ALA A 144 37.24 -34.38 9.95
N PRO A 145 37.69 -35.65 9.82
CA PRO A 145 36.83 -36.81 10.04
C PRO A 145 36.16 -36.83 11.42
N SER A 146 36.82 -36.27 12.43
CA SER A 146 36.35 -36.20 13.82
C SER A 146 35.43 -35.01 14.12
N GLU A 147 35.34 -34.00 13.24
CA GLU A 147 34.48 -32.85 13.50
C GLU A 147 32.99 -33.19 13.23
N PRO A 148 32.05 -32.56 13.96
CA PRO A 148 30.63 -32.67 13.66
C PRO A 148 30.33 -32.27 12.21
N PHE A 149 29.51 -33.07 11.52
CA PHE A 149 29.21 -32.87 10.10
C PHE A 149 28.55 -31.50 9.83
N GLU A 150 27.83 -30.94 10.80
CA GLU A 150 27.27 -29.57 10.69
C GLU A 150 28.33 -28.51 10.37
N ARG A 151 29.58 -28.67 10.82
CA ARG A 151 30.66 -27.71 10.54
C ARG A 151 31.08 -27.76 9.09
N ALA A 152 31.30 -28.96 8.56
CA ALA A 152 31.62 -29.17 7.14
C ALA A 152 30.47 -28.69 6.25
N ALA A 153 29.25 -29.05 6.61
CA ALA A 153 28.04 -28.60 5.94
C ALA A 153 27.86 -27.08 5.97
N GLN A 154 28.15 -26.42 7.09
CA GLN A 154 28.05 -24.96 7.20
C GLN A 154 29.06 -24.27 6.28
N ARG A 155 30.31 -24.77 6.20
CA ARG A 155 31.31 -24.28 5.23
C ARG A 155 30.80 -24.43 3.79
N PHE A 156 30.16 -25.55 3.48
CA PHE A 156 29.54 -25.78 2.17
C PHE A 156 28.40 -24.77 1.92
N ARG A 157 27.44 -24.64 2.84
CA ARG A 157 26.30 -23.72 2.74
C ARG A 157 26.77 -22.30 2.48
N VAL A 158 27.75 -21.80 3.23
CA VAL A 158 28.28 -20.45 3.06
C VAL A 158 28.91 -20.27 1.69
N ARG A 159 29.78 -21.19 1.24
CA ARG A 159 30.43 -21.10 -0.08
C ARG A 159 29.41 -21.17 -1.22
N ALA A 160 28.45 -22.09 -1.16
CA ALA A 160 27.43 -22.24 -2.18
C ALA A 160 26.52 -21.02 -2.24
N ASN A 161 26.04 -20.53 -1.09
CA ASN A 161 25.17 -19.34 -1.04
C ASN A 161 25.87 -18.08 -1.53
N GLN A 162 27.14 -17.87 -1.20
CA GLN A 162 27.91 -16.72 -1.72
C GLN A 162 27.97 -16.69 -3.26
N LYS A 163 27.89 -17.86 -3.90
CA LYS A 163 27.93 -18.00 -5.37
C LYS A 163 26.56 -17.94 -6.02
N HIS A 164 25.54 -18.47 -5.35
CA HIS A 164 24.27 -18.82 -6.01
C HIS A 164 23.01 -18.20 -5.40
N ARG A 165 23.11 -17.54 -4.25
CA ARG A 165 21.94 -17.00 -3.54
C ARG A 165 22.14 -15.57 -3.07
N HIS A 166 21.04 -14.89 -2.82
CA HIS A 166 21.06 -13.54 -2.29
C HIS A 166 21.42 -13.56 -0.78
N PRO A 167 22.26 -12.64 -0.26
CA PRO A 167 22.66 -12.61 1.16
C PRO A 167 21.49 -12.48 2.15
N PHE A 168 20.36 -11.92 1.71
CA PHE A 168 19.15 -11.82 2.53
C PHE A 168 18.20 -13.02 2.41
N MET A 169 18.44 -13.92 1.45
CA MET A 169 17.58 -15.07 1.17
C MET A 169 18.45 -16.29 0.80
N PRO A 170 19.31 -16.77 1.71
CA PRO A 170 20.16 -17.94 1.44
C PRO A 170 19.34 -19.23 1.42
N SER A 171 19.85 -20.23 0.70
CA SER A 171 19.39 -21.61 0.80
C SER A 171 19.93 -22.23 2.09
N LEU A 172 19.04 -22.68 2.98
CA LEU A 172 19.43 -23.31 4.25
C LEU A 172 19.02 -24.79 4.34
N LYS A 173 18.01 -25.20 3.56
CA LYS A 173 17.48 -26.55 3.56
C LYS A 173 18.09 -27.39 2.45
N PHE A 174 18.86 -28.38 2.87
CA PHE A 174 19.52 -29.36 2.01
C PHE A 174 19.31 -30.74 2.60
N ASP A 175 19.08 -31.72 1.74
CA ASP A 175 19.13 -33.13 2.09
C ASP A 175 20.35 -33.79 1.47
N VAL A 176 20.88 -34.81 2.15
CA VAL A 176 22.00 -35.63 1.70
C VAL A 176 21.45 -36.98 1.25
N VAL A 177 21.93 -37.47 0.10
CA VAL A 177 21.57 -38.78 -0.43
C VAL A 177 22.55 -39.84 0.11
N LEU A 178 22.08 -40.68 1.03
CA LEU A 178 22.84 -41.78 1.61
C LEU A 178 22.47 -43.12 0.95
N LYS A 179 23.27 -44.15 1.20
CA LYS A 179 22.95 -45.55 0.82
C LYS A 179 21.57 -46.00 1.31
N THR A 180 21.11 -45.47 2.44
CA THR A 180 19.84 -45.81 3.09
C THR A 180 18.66 -44.93 2.66
N GLY A 181 18.90 -43.90 1.85
CA GLY A 181 17.90 -42.94 1.40
C GLY A 181 18.31 -41.49 1.64
N THR A 182 17.38 -40.57 1.41
CA THR A 182 17.57 -39.13 1.54
C THR A 182 17.27 -38.67 2.96
N VAL A 183 18.17 -37.91 3.57
CA VAL A 183 18.02 -37.38 4.95
C VAL A 183 18.41 -35.92 5.02
N SER A 184 17.76 -35.15 5.87
CA SER A 184 18.10 -33.73 6.04
C SER A 184 19.48 -33.55 6.64
N LEU A 185 20.22 -32.57 6.12
CA LEU A 185 21.54 -32.19 6.63
C LEU A 185 21.48 -31.87 8.14
N ASP A 186 20.40 -31.21 8.59
CA ASP A 186 20.21 -30.84 9.99
C ASP A 186 20.13 -32.08 10.90
N SER A 187 19.63 -33.22 10.40
CA SER A 187 19.58 -34.49 11.13
C SER A 187 20.93 -35.19 11.28
N LEU A 188 21.89 -34.82 10.42
CA LEU A 188 23.26 -35.35 10.45
C LEU A 188 24.20 -34.49 11.29
N GLY A 189 23.79 -33.30 11.72
CA GLY A 189 24.68 -32.26 12.22
C GLY A 189 25.61 -32.67 13.36
N ALA A 190 25.06 -33.35 14.37
CA ALA A 190 25.81 -33.79 15.56
C ALA A 190 26.70 -35.02 15.32
N ARG A 191 26.55 -35.72 14.18
CA ARG A 191 27.33 -36.93 13.88
C ARG A 191 28.75 -36.54 13.46
N PRO A 192 29.77 -37.34 13.82
CA PRO A 192 31.10 -37.19 13.24
C PRO A 192 31.06 -37.30 11.72
N THR A 193 31.90 -36.52 11.04
CA THR A 193 32.00 -36.54 9.58
C THR A 193 32.35 -37.94 9.05
N ALA A 194 33.24 -38.67 9.73
CA ALA A 194 33.59 -40.06 9.40
C ALA A 194 32.36 -40.98 9.33
N ASP A 195 31.45 -40.88 10.30
CA ASP A 195 30.23 -41.71 10.34
C ASP A 195 29.29 -41.41 9.17
N VAL A 196 29.24 -40.16 8.72
CA VAL A 196 28.44 -39.78 7.55
C VAL A 196 29.08 -40.35 6.28
N LEU A 197 30.41 -40.28 6.16
CA LEU A 197 31.17 -40.80 5.01
C LEU A 197 30.95 -42.30 4.77
N GLU A 198 30.90 -43.11 5.82
CA GLU A 198 30.64 -44.56 5.70
C GLU A 198 29.29 -44.86 5.02
N ASN A 199 28.32 -43.96 5.17
CA ASN A 199 26.97 -44.08 4.63
C ASN A 199 26.82 -43.52 3.20
N LEU A 200 27.86 -42.89 2.63
CA LEU A 200 27.86 -42.38 1.26
C LEU A 200 28.15 -43.50 0.24
N VAL A 201 27.59 -43.37 -0.96
CA VAL A 201 27.79 -44.32 -2.07
C VAL A 201 29.20 -44.20 -2.64
N GLU A 202 29.66 -42.97 -2.84
CA GLU A 202 31.02 -42.63 -3.31
C GLU A 202 31.86 -42.13 -2.13
N GLU A 203 33.14 -42.49 -2.09
CA GLU A 203 34.05 -42.01 -1.04
C GLU A 203 34.23 -40.48 -1.15
N ARG A 204 33.98 -39.76 -0.05
CA ARG A 204 34.15 -38.29 0.09
C ARG A 204 33.30 -37.41 -0.84
N VAL A 205 32.33 -37.99 -1.54
CA VAL A 205 31.35 -37.24 -2.34
C VAL A 205 30.01 -37.26 -1.61
N VAL A 206 29.52 -36.08 -1.25
CA VAL A 206 28.24 -35.83 -0.59
C VAL A 206 27.23 -35.37 -1.65
N PRO A 207 26.48 -36.29 -2.29
CA PRO A 207 25.36 -35.90 -3.13
C PRO A 207 24.28 -35.22 -2.29
N PHE A 208 23.81 -34.05 -2.72
CA PHE A 208 22.78 -33.30 -2.02
C PHE A 208 21.61 -32.91 -2.93
N VAL A 209 20.46 -32.68 -2.29
CA VAL A 209 19.23 -32.15 -2.90
C VAL A 209 18.88 -30.84 -2.21
N ARG A 210 18.63 -29.79 -2.99
CA ARG A 210 18.17 -28.49 -2.50
C ARG A 210 16.67 -28.54 -2.21
N ASN A 211 16.26 -28.00 -1.08
CA ASN A 211 14.86 -27.86 -0.68
C ASN A 211 14.50 -26.38 -0.55
N ASP A 212 14.69 -25.63 -1.63
CA ASP A 212 14.48 -24.19 -1.64
C ASP A 212 13.02 -23.80 -1.39
N GLU A 213 12.08 -24.68 -1.73
CA GLU A 213 10.65 -24.53 -1.47
C GLU A 213 10.31 -24.46 0.03
N ASP A 214 11.15 -25.06 0.88
CA ASP A 214 10.98 -25.10 2.33
C ASP A 214 11.61 -23.88 3.02
N ASN A 215 12.30 -23.01 2.28
CA ASN A 215 12.93 -21.81 2.82
C ASN A 215 11.93 -20.67 3.13
N LYS A 216 10.61 -20.89 3.07
CA LYS A 216 9.61 -19.87 3.42
C LYS A 216 9.82 -19.30 4.83
N SER A 217 10.23 -20.13 5.79
CA SER A 217 10.57 -19.66 7.14
C SER A 217 11.80 -18.75 7.17
N VAL A 218 12.73 -18.91 6.21
CA VAL A 218 13.95 -18.09 6.09
C VAL A 218 13.58 -16.65 5.75
N SER A 219 12.59 -16.43 4.89
CA SER A 219 12.08 -15.08 4.56
C SER A 219 11.63 -14.33 5.80
N SER A 220 10.89 -14.99 6.69
CA SER A 220 10.41 -14.37 7.94
C SER A 220 11.53 -14.02 8.92
N GLN A 221 12.68 -14.71 8.82
CA GLN A 221 13.86 -14.52 9.67
C GLN A 221 14.91 -13.62 9.02
N SER A 222 14.68 -13.13 7.80
CA SER A 222 15.67 -12.34 7.07
C SER A 222 15.96 -11.02 7.77
N PRO A 223 17.25 -10.65 7.97
CA PRO A 223 17.63 -9.34 8.48
C PRO A 223 17.06 -8.19 7.64
N ALA A 224 16.80 -8.43 6.35
CA ALA A 224 16.22 -7.46 5.42
C ALA A 224 14.87 -6.88 5.88
N ARG A 225 14.12 -7.59 6.74
CA ARG A 225 12.84 -7.10 7.30
C ARG A 225 12.99 -5.88 8.19
N TYR A 226 14.19 -5.68 8.74
CA TYR A 226 14.49 -4.61 9.69
C TYR A 226 14.91 -3.30 9.04
N PHE A 227 15.23 -3.33 7.74
CA PHE A 227 15.81 -2.20 7.04
C PHE A 227 14.94 -1.80 5.85
N LYS A 228 14.75 -0.48 5.66
CA LYS A 228 14.22 0.01 4.40
C LYS A 228 15.20 -0.32 3.28
N LEU A 229 14.70 -0.37 2.04
CA LEU A 229 15.51 -0.76 0.89
C LEU A 229 16.77 0.13 0.73
N TRP A 230 16.65 1.43 0.98
CA TRP A 230 17.76 2.40 0.91
C TRP A 230 18.68 2.39 2.14
N GLU A 231 18.34 1.67 3.21
CA GLU A 231 19.16 1.53 4.44
C GLU A 231 19.94 0.22 4.47
N ARG A 232 19.61 -0.72 3.58
CA ARG A 232 20.27 -2.03 3.52
C ARG A 232 21.75 -1.87 3.20
N SER A 233 22.57 -2.66 3.88
CA SER A 233 23.98 -2.87 3.56
C SER A 233 24.18 -4.28 3.03
N LEU A 234 25.09 -4.45 2.07
CA LEU A 234 25.43 -5.76 1.52
C LEU A 234 26.81 -6.20 2.02
N PRO A 235 27.02 -7.51 2.24
CA PRO A 235 28.34 -8.04 2.54
C PRO A 235 29.36 -7.68 1.46
N SER A 236 30.64 -7.58 1.83
CA SER A 236 31.72 -7.15 0.91
C SER A 236 31.88 -8.05 -0.33
N TRP A 237 31.44 -9.30 -0.27
CA TRP A 237 31.45 -10.25 -1.39
C TRP A 237 30.25 -10.06 -2.34
N CYS A 238 29.17 -9.42 -1.90
CA CYS A 238 27.95 -9.21 -2.69
C CYS A 238 27.94 -7.80 -3.28
N LYS A 239 28.57 -7.65 -4.45
CA LYS A 239 28.65 -6.36 -5.16
C LYS A 239 27.85 -6.40 -6.46
N THR A 240 27.32 -5.25 -6.85
CA THR A 240 26.62 -5.10 -8.13
C THR A 240 27.61 -5.27 -9.28
N PRO A 241 27.38 -6.24 -10.18
CA PRO A 241 28.29 -6.50 -11.29
C PRO A 241 28.37 -5.35 -12.29
N ASP A 242 29.53 -5.22 -12.94
CA ASP A 242 29.77 -4.14 -13.91
C ASP A 242 29.07 -4.35 -15.25
N HIS A 243 28.68 -5.59 -15.58
CA HIS A 243 27.89 -5.88 -16.78
C HIS A 243 26.40 -5.54 -16.63
N TRP A 244 25.95 -5.15 -15.44
CA TRP A 244 24.57 -4.68 -15.23
C TRP A 244 24.44 -3.24 -15.72
N VAL A 245 23.32 -2.96 -16.39
CA VAL A 245 23.11 -1.71 -17.12
C VAL A 245 22.49 -0.66 -16.20
N GLU A 246 22.98 0.57 -16.33
CA GLU A 246 22.39 1.72 -15.63
C GLU A 246 21.01 2.04 -16.23
N PRO A 247 19.92 1.96 -15.44
CA PRO A 247 18.57 2.22 -15.96
C PRO A 247 18.34 3.69 -16.27
N THR A 248 17.39 3.96 -17.17
CA THR A 248 16.94 5.33 -17.46
C THR A 248 16.14 5.91 -16.30
N PRO A 249 16.55 7.04 -15.69
CA PRO A 249 15.89 7.60 -14.52
C PRO A 249 14.47 8.11 -14.81
N PRO A 250 13.58 8.08 -13.80
CA PRO A 250 12.41 8.91 -13.62
C PRO A 250 12.35 10.23 -14.39
N PRO A 251 11.29 10.68 -15.08
CA PRO A 251 11.16 12.12 -15.32
C PRO A 251 11.19 12.94 -14.02
N GLY A 252 10.57 12.45 -12.94
CA GLY A 252 10.63 13.01 -11.58
C GLY A 252 11.94 12.71 -10.83
N PHE A 253 12.90 12.08 -11.51
CA PHE A 253 14.30 11.84 -11.14
C PHE A 253 15.06 13.08 -10.65
N CYS A 254 15.33 13.28 -9.35
CA CYS A 254 16.31 14.28 -8.93
C CYS A 254 17.58 13.64 -8.36
N GLU A 255 18.73 13.87 -8.99
CA GLU A 255 20.02 13.33 -8.54
C GLU A 255 20.55 13.99 -7.27
N ASN A 256 20.07 15.19 -6.93
CA ASN A 256 20.56 15.93 -5.77
C ASN A 256 19.58 15.78 -4.57
N PRO A 257 19.85 14.86 -3.61
CA PRO A 257 18.97 14.57 -2.48
C PRO A 257 18.98 15.66 -1.39
N GLU A 258 19.85 16.68 -1.51
CA GLU A 258 19.94 17.78 -0.54
C GLU A 258 18.79 18.80 -0.68
N ALA A 259 18.01 18.74 -1.75
CA ALA A 259 16.80 19.52 -1.88
C ALA A 259 15.77 19.02 -0.87
N ALA A 260 15.41 19.85 0.12
CA ALA A 260 14.35 19.53 1.05
C ALA A 260 13.04 19.29 0.27
N HIS A 261 12.52 18.07 0.32
CA HIS A 261 11.21 17.72 -0.21
C HIS A 261 10.14 18.20 0.77
N ALA A 262 9.00 18.67 0.24
CA ALA A 262 7.87 18.96 1.11
C ALA A 262 7.37 17.66 1.77
N LEU A 263 6.88 17.73 3.00
CA LEU A 263 6.29 16.57 3.65
C LEU A 263 5.12 16.04 2.80
N ARG A 264 5.03 14.72 2.67
CA ARG A 264 4.06 13.98 1.85
C ARG A 264 4.18 14.23 0.33
N GLU A 265 5.22 14.91 -0.12
CA GLU A 265 5.53 14.99 -1.55
C GLU A 265 6.23 13.72 -2.01
N GLN A 266 5.76 13.17 -3.13
CA GLN A 266 6.36 12.00 -3.76
C GLN A 266 7.68 12.36 -4.45
N TYR A 267 8.71 11.54 -4.23
CA TYR A 267 9.98 11.60 -4.93
C TYR A 267 10.56 10.20 -5.11
N TYR A 268 11.71 10.08 -5.76
CA TYR A 268 12.36 8.80 -6.00
C TYR A 268 13.67 8.67 -5.22
N LYS A 269 13.87 7.52 -4.59
CA LYS A 269 15.19 7.08 -4.11
C LYS A 269 15.78 6.06 -5.08
N LYS A 270 16.99 6.33 -5.57
CA LYS A 270 17.78 5.38 -6.34
C LYS A 270 18.46 4.40 -5.39
N ILE A 271 18.24 3.11 -5.57
CA ILE A 271 18.85 2.04 -4.77
C ILE A 271 19.51 0.99 -5.68
N PRO A 272 20.57 0.30 -5.26
CA PRO A 272 21.09 -0.84 -6.01
C PRO A 272 20.05 -1.96 -6.14
N THR A 273 20.04 -2.65 -7.28
CA THR A 273 19.10 -3.77 -7.53
C THR A 273 19.23 -4.89 -6.49
N LEU A 274 20.46 -5.19 -6.06
CA LEU A 274 20.76 -6.15 -4.99
C LEU A 274 20.21 -5.74 -3.60
N HIS A 275 19.65 -4.54 -3.43
CA HIS A 275 18.94 -4.23 -2.18
C HIS A 275 17.54 -4.87 -2.16
N VAL A 276 17.04 -5.37 -3.29
CA VAL A 276 15.76 -6.07 -3.42
C VAL A 276 16.04 -7.56 -3.66
N PRO A 277 15.83 -8.44 -2.67
CA PRO A 277 16.23 -9.84 -2.77
C PRO A 277 15.38 -10.65 -3.75
N GLY A 278 14.15 -10.22 -4.06
CA GLY A 278 13.18 -11.04 -4.78
C GLY A 278 12.97 -12.38 -4.04
N SER A 279 12.97 -13.48 -4.79
CA SER A 279 12.94 -14.83 -4.24
C SER A 279 14.26 -15.26 -3.59
N GLY A 280 15.35 -14.55 -3.86
CA GLY A 280 16.72 -14.92 -3.48
C GLY A 280 17.45 -15.80 -4.48
N LEU A 281 16.81 -16.18 -5.59
CA LEU A 281 17.33 -17.14 -6.57
C LEU A 281 17.96 -16.46 -7.79
N HIS A 282 17.33 -15.42 -8.34
CA HIS A 282 17.74 -14.84 -9.63
C HIS A 282 18.46 -13.50 -9.52
N ILE A 283 18.05 -12.66 -8.56
CA ILE A 283 18.72 -11.38 -8.29
C ILE A 283 19.94 -11.68 -7.42
N VAL A 284 21.05 -12.09 -8.05
CA VAL A 284 22.30 -12.47 -7.36
C VAL A 284 23.51 -11.88 -8.08
N PRO A 285 24.64 -11.60 -7.40
CA PRO A 285 25.80 -10.96 -8.03
C PRO A 285 26.44 -11.80 -9.16
N SER A 286 26.21 -13.12 -9.19
CA SER A 286 26.67 -13.99 -10.26
C SER A 286 25.72 -14.05 -11.47
N ALA A 287 24.57 -13.36 -11.42
CA ALA A 287 23.53 -13.47 -12.44
C ALA A 287 24.03 -12.95 -13.80
N LYS A 288 23.92 -13.84 -14.79
CA LYS A 288 24.18 -13.58 -16.22
C LYS A 288 22.90 -13.61 -17.06
N LYS A 289 21.80 -14.08 -16.46
CA LYS A 289 20.47 -14.08 -17.04
C LYS A 289 19.53 -13.34 -16.08
N PRO A 290 18.58 -12.56 -16.61
CA PRO A 290 18.34 -12.29 -18.04
C PRO A 290 19.48 -11.47 -18.68
N ASP A 291 19.50 -11.33 -20.01
CA ASP A 291 20.65 -10.77 -20.76
C ASP A 291 20.96 -9.32 -20.38
N ILE A 292 19.94 -8.56 -19.99
CA ILE A 292 20.06 -7.18 -19.53
C ILE A 292 19.48 -7.10 -18.12
N ILE A 293 20.30 -6.76 -17.15
CA ILE A 293 19.90 -6.62 -15.74
C ILE A 293 20.09 -5.16 -15.33
N SER A 294 19.07 -4.58 -14.69
CA SER A 294 19.15 -3.23 -14.15
C SER A 294 20.14 -3.17 -12.99
N ARG A 295 21.02 -2.17 -12.98
CA ARG A 295 21.96 -1.90 -11.87
C ARG A 295 21.27 -1.34 -10.63
N ALA A 296 20.18 -0.59 -10.84
CA ALA A 296 19.48 0.13 -9.78
C ALA A 296 17.95 0.07 -9.96
N PHE A 297 17.22 0.43 -8.91
CA PHE A 297 15.81 0.77 -8.95
C PHE A 297 15.58 2.22 -8.53
N PHE A 298 14.54 2.83 -9.07
CA PHE A 298 14.00 4.11 -8.62
C PHE A 298 12.72 3.82 -7.84
N ILE A 299 12.82 3.83 -6.52
CA ILE A 299 11.71 3.53 -5.62
C ILE A 299 10.98 4.83 -5.28
N PRO A 300 9.66 4.92 -5.56
CA PRO A 300 8.88 6.07 -5.14
C PRO A 300 8.69 6.07 -3.63
N VAL A 301 8.94 7.23 -3.02
CA VAL A 301 8.90 7.44 -1.58
C VAL A 301 8.27 8.78 -1.21
N GLU A 302 7.82 8.87 0.05
CA GLU A 302 7.27 10.08 0.67
C GLU A 302 7.85 10.24 2.08
N ASP A 303 8.11 11.50 2.46
CA ASP A 303 8.55 11.84 3.81
C ASP A 303 7.37 12.31 4.67
N PHE A 304 7.16 11.67 5.82
CA PHE A 304 6.10 12.00 6.78
C PHE A 304 6.59 12.83 7.96
N GLY A 305 7.91 13.01 8.08
CA GLY A 305 8.55 13.78 9.13
C GLY A 305 10.07 13.59 9.11
N PRO A 306 10.79 14.22 10.05
CA PRO A 306 12.23 14.03 10.18
C PRO A 306 12.57 12.54 10.35
N ASN A 307 13.36 12.00 9.42
CA ASN A 307 13.78 10.58 9.38
C ASN A 307 12.63 9.57 9.19
N VAL A 308 11.45 9.99 8.72
CA VAL A 308 10.33 9.09 8.44
C VAL A 308 10.04 9.09 6.95
N THR A 309 10.79 8.28 6.19
CA THR A 309 10.52 8.00 4.77
C THR A 309 9.79 6.67 4.62
N ARG A 310 8.76 6.63 3.77
CA ARG A 310 8.05 5.39 3.40
C ARG A 310 8.01 5.23 1.89
N VAL A 311 7.89 3.98 1.43
CA VAL A 311 7.55 3.70 0.03
C VAL A 311 6.14 4.22 -0.23
N CYS A 312 5.92 4.91 -1.34
CA CYS A 312 4.60 5.40 -1.72
C CYS A 312 3.59 4.26 -1.77
N ALA A 313 2.42 4.46 -1.17
CA ALA A 313 1.29 3.58 -1.37
C ALA A 313 0.71 3.89 -2.76
N LEU A 314 1.12 3.12 -3.76
CA LEU A 314 0.55 3.23 -5.09
C LEU A 314 -0.81 2.55 -5.12
N ASP A 315 -1.82 3.30 -5.55
CA ASP A 315 -3.13 2.72 -5.82
C ASP A 315 -3.02 1.71 -6.96
N ARG A 316 -3.50 0.50 -6.71
CA ARG A 316 -3.51 -0.60 -7.68
C ARG A 316 -4.65 -0.46 -8.69
N GLU A 317 -5.65 0.37 -8.39
CA GLU A 317 -6.85 0.60 -9.21
C GLU A 317 -6.68 1.78 -10.17
N ALA A 318 -5.84 2.74 -9.78
CA ALA A 318 -5.41 3.84 -10.62
C ALA A 318 -4.69 3.36 -11.88
N ASP A 319 -5.04 3.98 -13.00
CA ASP A 319 -4.34 3.80 -14.26
C ASP A 319 -3.08 4.68 -14.25
N LEU A 320 -1.98 4.11 -13.77
CA LEU A 320 -0.71 4.82 -13.62
C LEU A 320 0.05 4.98 -14.95
N VAL A 321 -0.33 4.23 -15.99
CA VAL A 321 0.31 4.30 -17.31
C VAL A 321 -0.61 5.03 -18.30
N PRO A 322 -0.19 6.19 -18.83
CA PRO A 322 -0.89 6.87 -19.92
C PRO A 322 -1.12 5.93 -21.10
N HIS A 323 -2.29 6.06 -21.75
CA HIS A 323 -2.70 5.10 -22.77
C HIS A 323 -1.75 5.03 -23.97
N ASP A 324 -1.17 6.15 -24.36
CA ASP A 324 -0.17 6.27 -25.43
C ASP A 324 1.18 5.64 -25.07
N ALA A 325 1.44 5.41 -23.78
CA ALA A 325 2.64 4.74 -23.27
C ALA A 325 2.46 3.22 -23.09
N HIS A 326 1.33 2.64 -23.53
CA HIS A 326 1.06 1.21 -23.43
C HIS A 326 1.88 0.43 -24.47
N LEU A 327 2.79 -0.43 -24.00
CA LEU A 327 3.47 -1.40 -24.83
C LEU A 327 2.64 -2.68 -24.87
N VAL A 328 2.23 -3.08 -26.07
CA VAL A 328 1.33 -4.24 -26.28
C VAL A 328 2.15 -5.41 -26.80
N PRO A 329 2.24 -6.52 -26.05
CA PRO A 329 2.92 -7.74 -26.51
C PRO A 329 2.38 -8.22 -27.87
N GLY A 330 3.26 -8.73 -28.72
CA GLY A 330 2.93 -9.16 -30.09
C GLY A 330 2.78 -8.03 -31.11
N LYS A 331 2.76 -6.75 -30.67
CA LYS A 331 3.10 -5.62 -31.54
C LYS A 331 4.61 -5.41 -31.55
N HIS A 332 5.11 -4.61 -32.50
CA HIS A 332 6.52 -4.24 -32.53
C HIS A 332 6.89 -3.39 -31.30
N ILE A 333 7.34 -4.03 -30.22
CA ILE A 333 8.03 -3.41 -29.10
C ILE A 333 9.52 -3.37 -29.43
N SER A 334 10.10 -2.18 -29.46
CA SER A 334 11.53 -2.01 -29.66
C SER A 334 12.33 -2.36 -28.42
N LEU A 335 13.62 -2.68 -28.59
CA LEU A 335 14.52 -2.96 -27.47
C LEU A 335 14.68 -1.74 -26.54
N ASP A 336 14.67 -0.53 -27.09
CA ASP A 336 14.82 0.70 -26.30
C ASP A 336 13.57 0.99 -25.46
N GLU A 337 12.36 0.75 -25.99
CA GLU A 337 11.11 0.83 -25.22
C GLU A 337 11.11 -0.17 -24.06
N ALA A 338 11.51 -1.42 -24.31
CA ALA A 338 11.59 -2.44 -23.27
C ALA A 338 12.67 -2.10 -22.23
N ARG A 339 13.83 -1.57 -22.66
CA ARG A 339 14.90 -1.10 -21.76
C ARG A 339 14.46 0.07 -20.88
N ALA A 340 13.63 0.97 -21.41
CA ALA A 340 13.14 2.12 -20.65
C ALA A 340 12.25 1.72 -19.45
N LEU A 341 11.76 0.48 -19.40
CA LEU A 341 11.03 -0.07 -18.26
C LEU A 341 11.96 -0.48 -17.10
N LEU A 342 13.21 -0.84 -17.38
CA LEU A 342 14.14 -1.37 -16.40
C LEU A 342 14.44 -0.35 -15.28
N GLY A 343 14.51 -0.84 -14.05
CA GLY A 343 14.76 -0.04 -12.86
C GLY A 343 13.54 0.77 -12.38
N ARG A 344 12.40 0.70 -13.07
CA ARG A 344 11.20 1.49 -12.74
C ARG A 344 10.05 0.62 -12.22
N VAL A 345 9.08 1.29 -11.60
CA VAL A 345 7.77 0.71 -11.36
C VAL A 345 7.04 0.59 -12.70
N VAL A 346 6.55 -0.60 -13.00
CA VAL A 346 5.73 -0.91 -14.16
C VAL A 346 4.35 -1.34 -13.73
N GLN A 347 3.35 -0.99 -14.53
CA GLN A 347 2.01 -1.55 -14.45
C GLN A 347 1.79 -2.42 -15.68
N SER A 348 1.19 -3.58 -15.46
CA SER A 348 0.77 -4.48 -16.53
C SER A 348 -0.68 -4.87 -16.33
N SER A 349 -1.36 -5.22 -17.41
CA SER A 349 -2.71 -5.77 -17.34
C SER A 349 -2.84 -7.03 -18.18
N THR A 350 -3.68 -7.95 -17.72
CA THR A 350 -4.14 -9.13 -18.47
C THR A 350 -5.22 -8.79 -19.50
N GLU A 351 -5.81 -7.58 -19.43
CA GLU A 351 -6.88 -7.16 -20.32
C GLU A 351 -6.46 -6.04 -21.28
N PRO A 352 -6.84 -6.15 -22.56
CA PRO A 352 -6.59 -5.09 -23.52
C PRO A 352 -7.44 -3.88 -23.14
N ARG A 353 -6.81 -2.70 -23.05
CA ARG A 353 -7.55 -1.47 -22.81
C ARG A 353 -8.22 -1.01 -24.11
N PRO A 354 -9.53 -0.77 -24.10
CA PRO A 354 -10.21 -0.22 -25.27
C PRO A 354 -9.73 1.20 -25.53
N ASP A 355 -9.54 1.52 -26.81
CA ASP A 355 -9.13 2.85 -27.26
C ASP A 355 -10.12 3.91 -26.72
N PRO A 356 -9.65 4.96 -26.04
CA PRO A 356 -10.49 6.02 -25.49
C PRO A 356 -11.29 6.77 -26.57
N THR A 357 -10.88 6.67 -27.84
CA THR A 357 -11.59 7.25 -28.98
C THR A 357 -12.62 6.32 -29.63
N SER A 358 -12.64 5.04 -29.24
CA SER A 358 -13.62 4.08 -29.76
C SER A 358 -14.99 4.28 -29.08
N PRO A 359 -16.10 4.31 -29.84
CA PRO A 359 -17.43 4.43 -29.26
C PRO A 359 -17.69 3.26 -28.29
N PRO A 360 -18.40 3.50 -27.17
CA PRO A 360 -18.64 2.46 -26.17
C PRO A 360 -19.41 1.30 -26.80
N LEU A 361 -18.70 0.20 -27.06
CA LEU A 361 -19.29 -1.08 -27.41
C LEU A 361 -20.19 -1.50 -26.23
N GLY A 362 -21.46 -1.81 -26.52
CA GLY A 362 -22.52 -2.00 -25.51
C GLY A 362 -22.17 -3.01 -24.40
N LYS A 363 -22.90 -2.91 -23.27
CA LYS A 363 -22.80 -3.72 -22.04
C LYS A 363 -21.47 -4.48 -21.90
N ARG A 364 -20.38 -3.75 -21.63
CA ARG A 364 -19.12 -4.37 -21.22
C ARG A 364 -19.33 -5.08 -19.89
N ARG A 365 -18.80 -6.28 -19.78
CA ARG A 365 -18.71 -7.02 -18.51
C ARG A 365 -17.95 -6.12 -17.51
N LYS A 366 -18.46 -5.91 -16.29
CA LYS A 366 -17.72 -5.23 -15.21
C LYS A 366 -16.49 -6.09 -14.95
N VAL A 367 -15.35 -5.67 -15.47
CA VAL A 367 -14.08 -6.33 -15.21
C VAL A 367 -13.59 -5.77 -13.89
N ASN A 368 -13.32 -6.67 -12.96
CA ASN A 368 -12.66 -6.28 -11.74
C ASN A 368 -11.20 -5.90 -12.06
N LYS A 369 -10.88 -4.59 -12.00
CA LYS A 369 -9.51 -4.09 -12.20
C LYS A 369 -8.51 -4.76 -11.25
N TYR A 370 -8.93 -5.11 -10.02
CA TYR A 370 -8.13 -5.85 -9.03
C TYR A 370 -7.61 -7.19 -9.56
N ALA A 371 -8.41 -7.88 -10.37
CA ALA A 371 -8.04 -9.20 -10.88
C ALA A 371 -7.08 -9.11 -12.08
N THR A 372 -7.00 -7.94 -12.73
CA THR A 372 -6.43 -7.84 -14.07
C THR A 372 -5.17 -7.00 -14.13
N GLN A 373 -4.95 -6.04 -13.23
CA GLN A 373 -3.76 -5.19 -13.20
C GLN A 373 -2.74 -5.62 -12.13
N LYS A 374 -1.45 -5.46 -12.44
CA LYS A 374 -0.34 -5.79 -11.53
C LYS A 374 0.77 -4.75 -11.58
N LEU A 375 1.26 -4.37 -10.40
CA LEU A 375 2.43 -3.51 -10.20
C LEU A 375 3.69 -4.31 -9.89
N GLY A 376 4.82 -3.94 -10.50
CA GLY A 376 6.11 -4.51 -10.15
C GLY A 376 7.28 -3.58 -10.45
N LEU A 377 8.45 -3.96 -9.95
CA LEU A 377 9.74 -3.34 -10.28
C LEU A 377 10.40 -4.19 -11.36
N ALA A 378 10.56 -3.64 -12.56
CA ALA A 378 11.21 -4.33 -13.66
C ALA A 378 12.72 -4.36 -13.44
N TRP A 379 13.30 -5.55 -13.31
CA TRP A 379 14.69 -5.73 -12.91
C TRP A 379 15.56 -6.36 -13.98
N GLY A 380 14.96 -7.09 -14.93
CA GLY A 380 15.71 -7.73 -15.99
C GLY A 380 14.90 -7.94 -17.26
N LEU A 381 15.59 -8.00 -18.38
CA LEU A 381 15.03 -8.15 -19.73
C LEU A 381 15.80 -9.22 -20.49
N GLU A 382 15.11 -10.27 -20.90
CA GLU A 382 15.65 -11.30 -21.78
C GLU A 382 15.36 -10.96 -23.23
N ILE A 383 16.36 -11.14 -24.09
CA ILE A 383 16.25 -10.94 -25.54
C ILE A 383 16.21 -12.30 -26.25
N ASP A 384 15.42 -12.38 -27.31
CA ASP A 384 15.37 -13.56 -28.14
C ASP A 384 16.61 -13.68 -29.06
N VAL A 385 16.66 -14.76 -29.84
CA VAL A 385 17.75 -15.02 -30.79
C VAL A 385 17.85 -13.98 -31.92
N GLU A 386 16.80 -13.21 -32.17
CA GLU A 386 16.75 -12.12 -33.15
C GLU A 386 17.10 -10.76 -32.53
N GLY A 387 17.39 -10.72 -31.23
CA GLY A 387 17.70 -9.50 -30.48
C GLY A 387 16.46 -8.68 -30.09
N LYS A 388 15.26 -9.25 -30.19
CA LYS A 388 14.00 -8.59 -29.80
C LYS A 388 13.67 -8.87 -28.33
N PRO A 389 12.87 -7.99 -27.68
CA PRO A 389 12.39 -8.23 -26.32
C PRO A 389 11.58 -9.54 -26.20
N GLY A 390 12.06 -10.47 -25.38
CA GLY A 390 11.38 -11.73 -25.10
C GLY A 390 10.60 -11.68 -23.79
N TRP A 391 11.30 -11.47 -22.68
CA TRP A 391 10.72 -11.54 -21.33
C TRP A 391 11.11 -10.34 -20.48
N LEU A 392 10.14 -9.72 -19.83
CA LEU A 392 10.41 -8.73 -18.78
C LEU A 392 10.24 -9.37 -17.40
N LEU A 393 11.31 -9.43 -16.62
CA LEU A 393 11.31 -9.97 -15.27
C LEU A 393 11.09 -8.84 -14.25
N CYS A 394 10.16 -9.09 -13.34
CA CYS A 394 9.66 -8.13 -12.38
C CYS A 394 9.65 -8.72 -10.96
N VAL A 395 9.85 -7.86 -9.96
CA VAL A 395 9.52 -8.16 -8.55
C VAL A 395 8.21 -7.47 -8.20
N GLU A 396 7.28 -8.15 -7.53
CA GLU A 396 6.01 -7.54 -7.10
C GLU A 396 6.22 -6.38 -6.13
N PHE A 397 5.61 -5.22 -6.43
CA PHE A 397 5.90 -3.97 -5.75
C PHE A 397 5.55 -3.98 -4.25
N HIS A 398 4.43 -4.59 -3.85
CA HIS A 398 3.96 -4.59 -2.45
C HIS A 398 4.48 -5.78 -1.61
N GLY A 399 5.05 -6.80 -2.25
CA GLY A 399 5.58 -7.99 -1.57
C GLY A 399 7.10 -8.04 -1.57
N LEU A 400 7.76 -7.46 -2.58
CA LEU A 400 9.21 -7.38 -2.83
C LEU A 400 10.01 -8.70 -2.77
N ASN A 401 9.32 -9.82 -2.54
CA ASN A 401 9.89 -11.16 -2.40
C ASN A 401 9.35 -12.15 -3.45
N SER A 402 8.42 -11.71 -4.30
CA SER A 402 7.79 -12.53 -5.34
C SER A 402 8.18 -12.01 -6.72
N GLU A 403 8.74 -12.90 -7.53
CA GLU A 403 9.15 -12.60 -8.90
C GLU A 403 8.13 -13.13 -9.91
N TYR A 404 8.01 -12.43 -11.03
CA TYR A 404 7.18 -12.85 -12.15
C TYR A 404 7.78 -12.37 -13.48
N ALA A 405 7.38 -13.03 -14.56
CA ALA A 405 7.81 -12.69 -15.91
C ALA A 405 6.60 -12.33 -16.78
N LEU A 406 6.76 -11.29 -17.61
CA LEU A 406 5.81 -10.87 -18.63
C LEU A 406 6.37 -11.23 -20.02
N ASP A 407 5.59 -11.95 -20.82
CA ASP A 407 5.96 -12.28 -22.20
C ASP A 407 5.73 -11.05 -23.09
N LEU A 408 6.81 -10.44 -23.57
CA LEU A 408 6.73 -9.27 -24.45
C LEU A 408 6.55 -9.67 -25.92
N SER A 409 6.82 -10.93 -26.27
CA SER A 409 6.67 -11.42 -27.65
C SER A 409 5.21 -11.56 -28.09
N GLY A 410 4.28 -11.68 -27.14
CA GLY A 410 2.87 -11.97 -27.41
C GLY A 410 2.58 -13.42 -27.82
N GLU A 411 3.57 -14.32 -27.74
CA GLU A 411 3.43 -15.74 -28.07
C GLU A 411 2.72 -16.55 -26.97
N ASN A 412 2.38 -15.93 -25.84
CA ASN A 412 1.79 -16.57 -24.65
C ASN A 412 2.62 -17.76 -24.18
N ARG A 413 3.93 -17.60 -24.20
CA ARG A 413 4.86 -18.63 -23.75
C ARG A 413 4.78 -18.78 -22.23
N GLN A 414 5.45 -19.81 -21.75
CA GLN A 414 5.70 -20.01 -20.34
C GLN A 414 7.20 -19.87 -20.09
N TYR A 415 7.57 -19.07 -19.08
CA TYR A 415 8.96 -18.77 -18.76
C TYR A 415 9.63 -19.97 -18.07
N GLU A 416 9.03 -20.44 -16.97
CA GLU A 416 9.48 -21.62 -16.23
C GLU A 416 8.32 -22.58 -15.93
N ASP A 417 8.65 -23.83 -15.62
CA ASP A 417 7.67 -24.87 -15.35
C ASP A 417 6.82 -24.52 -14.11
N ALA A 418 5.51 -24.39 -14.32
CA ALA A 418 4.55 -23.98 -13.30
C ALA A 418 4.36 -25.03 -12.19
N ARG A 419 4.84 -26.27 -12.40
CA ARG A 419 4.88 -27.30 -11.37
C ARG A 419 5.96 -27.02 -10.32
N SER A 420 6.99 -26.26 -10.68
CA SER A 420 8.03 -25.86 -9.73
C SER A 420 7.47 -24.82 -8.75
N PRO A 421 7.51 -25.07 -7.43
CA PRO A 421 6.99 -24.14 -6.43
C PRO A 421 7.84 -22.86 -6.28
N ILE A 422 9.05 -22.86 -6.84
CA ILE A 422 10.02 -21.75 -6.77
C ILE A 422 10.21 -21.05 -8.12
N ALA A 423 9.50 -21.48 -9.17
CA ALA A 423 9.64 -20.90 -10.50
C ALA A 423 9.13 -19.46 -10.58
N VAL A 424 9.79 -18.66 -11.42
CA VAL A 424 9.31 -17.33 -11.80
C VAL A 424 8.01 -17.51 -12.60
N ARG A 425 6.91 -17.06 -12.01
CA ARG A 425 5.58 -17.25 -12.61
C ARG A 425 5.43 -16.37 -13.84
N THR A 426 4.98 -16.96 -14.94
CA THR A 426 4.50 -16.18 -16.08
C THR A 426 3.15 -15.56 -15.75
N VAL A 427 3.02 -14.26 -16.03
CA VAL A 427 1.77 -13.52 -15.92
C VAL A 427 1.34 -13.10 -17.32
N ALA A 428 0.09 -13.37 -17.66
CA ALA A 428 -0.48 -12.93 -18.93
C ALA A 428 -0.44 -11.40 -19.03
N CYS A 429 -0.10 -10.88 -20.21
CA CYS A 429 0.11 -9.46 -20.43
C CYS A 429 -0.53 -9.04 -21.74
N ALA A 430 -1.59 -8.25 -21.66
CA ALA A 430 -2.19 -7.56 -22.79
C ALA A 430 -1.51 -6.21 -23.04
N TRP A 431 -1.02 -5.55 -21.99
CA TRP A 431 -0.15 -4.38 -22.10
C TRP A 431 0.72 -4.22 -20.84
N VAL A 432 1.84 -3.50 -21.01
CA VAL A 432 2.75 -3.08 -19.94
C VAL A 432 3.26 -1.66 -20.22
N GLY A 433 3.54 -0.90 -19.17
CA GLY A 433 4.26 0.37 -19.31
C GLY A 433 4.84 0.85 -17.99
N ALA A 434 5.71 1.85 -18.06
CA ALA A 434 6.26 2.50 -16.88
C ALA A 434 5.17 3.35 -16.20
N ALA A 435 5.00 3.17 -14.89
CA ALA A 435 4.09 3.99 -14.11
C ALA A 435 4.54 5.45 -14.12
N VAL A 436 3.58 6.37 -14.29
CA VAL A 436 3.77 7.82 -14.29
C VAL A 436 3.19 8.38 -13.01
N LEU A 437 4.07 8.71 -12.08
CA LEU A 437 3.69 9.15 -10.74
C LEU A 437 3.53 10.69 -10.69
N PRO A 438 2.87 11.23 -9.65
CA PRO A 438 2.78 12.67 -9.39
C PRO A 438 4.10 13.44 -9.59
N ALA A 439 5.23 12.89 -9.11
CA ALA A 439 6.56 13.46 -9.30
C ALA A 439 6.93 13.62 -10.79
N ASP A 440 6.60 12.61 -11.61
CA ASP A 440 6.85 12.63 -13.05
C ASP A 440 5.94 13.63 -13.76
N LYS A 441 4.64 13.65 -13.40
CA LYS A 441 3.67 14.60 -13.94
C LYS A 441 4.12 16.04 -13.69
N LYS A 442 4.62 16.34 -12.50
CA LYS A 442 5.14 17.67 -12.13
C LYS A 442 6.38 18.03 -12.95
N ALA A 443 7.33 17.10 -13.09
CA ALA A 443 8.55 17.32 -13.87
C ALA A 443 8.26 17.53 -15.37
N MET A 444 7.36 16.74 -15.95
CA MET A 444 6.95 16.87 -17.35
C MET A 444 6.27 18.21 -17.63
N LYS A 445 5.35 18.66 -16.76
CA LYS A 445 4.72 19.99 -16.86
C LYS A 445 5.75 21.12 -16.81
N SER A 446 6.70 21.03 -15.88
CA SER A 446 7.77 22.04 -15.72
C SER A 446 8.66 22.11 -16.98
N ALA A 447 8.95 20.95 -17.59
CA ALA A 447 9.74 20.88 -18.82
C ALA A 447 8.98 21.45 -20.04
N GLU A 448 7.67 21.23 -20.14
CA GLU A 448 6.82 21.81 -21.18
C GLU A 448 6.73 23.34 -21.07
N GLU A 449 6.54 23.86 -19.85
CA GLU A 449 6.52 25.30 -19.57
C GLU A 449 7.86 25.97 -19.92
N GLN A 450 9.00 25.32 -19.61
CA GLN A 450 10.32 25.81 -20.00
C GLN A 450 10.53 25.79 -21.52
N LYS A 451 10.05 24.75 -22.23
CA LYS A 451 10.11 24.69 -23.70
C LYS A 451 9.25 25.76 -24.34
N MET A 452 8.06 26.04 -23.81
CA MET A 452 7.20 27.13 -24.29
C MET A 452 7.81 28.51 -24.00
N GLY A 453 8.47 28.68 -22.84
CA GLY A 453 9.19 29.90 -22.48
C GLY A 453 10.44 30.16 -23.32
N GLN A 454 11.12 29.12 -23.81
CA GLN A 454 12.29 29.25 -24.69
C GLN A 454 11.93 29.38 -26.18
N ALA A 455 10.78 28.87 -26.61
CA ALA A 455 10.27 29.06 -27.97
C ALA A 455 9.72 30.48 -28.23
N ALA A 456 9.33 31.19 -27.16
CA ALA A 456 9.03 32.62 -27.23
C ALA A 456 10.32 33.44 -27.06
N GLY A 457 10.99 33.76 -28.17
CA GLY A 457 12.08 34.75 -28.18
C GLY A 457 11.66 36.10 -27.57
N PRO A 458 12.62 36.99 -27.23
CA PRO A 458 12.40 38.16 -26.37
C PRO A 458 11.55 39.22 -27.07
N THR A 459 10.25 38.99 -27.10
CA THR A 459 9.26 39.96 -27.51
C THR A 459 8.48 40.29 -26.25
N ALA A 460 8.68 41.50 -25.76
CA ALA A 460 7.97 42.07 -24.65
C ALA A 460 6.46 41.97 -24.88
N VAL A 461 5.84 40.90 -24.39
CA VAL A 461 4.40 40.87 -24.19
C VAL A 461 4.18 41.39 -22.78
N GLN A 462 3.79 42.65 -22.74
CA GLN A 462 3.22 43.29 -21.56
C GLN A 462 2.25 42.31 -20.89
N ALA A 463 2.57 41.92 -19.67
CA ALA A 463 1.65 41.26 -18.78
C ALA A 463 0.44 42.19 -18.58
N LEU A 464 -0.62 41.92 -19.33
CA LEU A 464 -1.96 42.31 -18.93
C LEU A 464 -2.21 41.66 -17.56
N PRO A 465 -2.63 42.42 -16.54
CA PRO A 465 -2.94 41.84 -15.25
C PRO A 465 -4.17 40.95 -15.44
N ARG A 466 -3.93 39.64 -15.52
CA ARG A 466 -4.97 38.63 -15.42
C ARG A 466 -5.40 38.65 -13.96
N ALA A 467 -6.39 39.48 -13.65
CA ALA A 467 -7.12 39.43 -12.39
C ALA A 467 -7.91 38.12 -12.35
N ALA A 468 -7.22 37.00 -12.12
CA ALA A 468 -7.81 35.84 -11.49
C ALA A 468 -7.82 36.20 -10.00
N THR A 469 -9.00 36.53 -9.49
CA THR A 469 -9.26 36.44 -8.05
C THR A 469 -9.11 34.96 -7.68
N GLU A 470 -7.88 34.53 -7.41
CA GLU A 470 -7.61 33.28 -6.70
C GLU A 470 -8.34 33.42 -5.35
N LYS A 471 -9.46 32.71 -5.22
CA LYS A 471 -10.10 32.58 -3.92
C LYS A 471 -9.06 31.91 -3.02
N PRO A 472 -8.77 32.44 -1.83
CA PRO A 472 -7.76 31.87 -0.96
C PRO A 472 -8.17 30.42 -0.59
N THR A 473 -7.34 29.46 -0.99
CA THR A 473 -7.48 28.06 -0.63
C THR A 473 -7.27 27.93 0.88
N LEU A 474 -8.21 27.29 1.58
CA LEU A 474 -8.11 27.05 3.02
C LEU A 474 -7.24 25.83 3.30
N SER A 475 -6.55 25.82 4.43
CA SER A 475 -5.95 24.58 4.96
C SER A 475 -7.06 23.55 5.22
N TYR A 476 -6.73 22.25 5.16
CA TYR A 476 -7.71 21.20 5.46
C TYR A 476 -8.38 21.41 6.83
N ASP A 477 -7.62 21.79 7.87
CA ASP A 477 -8.16 22.02 9.21
C ASP A 477 -9.17 23.17 9.26
N ASP A 478 -8.90 24.27 8.56
CA ASP A 478 -9.80 25.43 8.52
C ASP A 478 -11.04 25.13 7.68
N TRP A 479 -10.85 24.43 6.56
CA TRP A 479 -11.94 23.93 5.75
C TRP A 479 -12.83 22.97 6.56
N TYR A 480 -12.24 21.98 7.24
CA TYR A 480 -12.93 20.98 8.05
C TYR A 480 -13.73 21.64 9.17
N LYS A 481 -13.14 22.58 9.92
CA LYS A 481 -13.84 23.34 10.97
C LYS A 481 -15.05 24.11 10.41
N ARG A 482 -14.88 24.74 9.23
CA ARG A 482 -15.95 25.49 8.56
C ARG A 482 -17.06 24.56 8.08
N THR A 483 -16.71 23.48 7.40
CA THR A 483 -17.67 22.51 6.87
C THR A 483 -18.42 21.79 7.99
N ARG A 484 -17.74 21.37 9.06
CA ARG A 484 -18.39 20.80 10.25
C ARG A 484 -19.36 21.78 10.91
N LYS A 485 -19.05 23.08 10.94
CA LYS A 485 -20.00 24.11 11.42
C LYS A 485 -21.27 24.15 10.57
N TRP A 486 -21.14 24.07 9.23
CA TRP A 486 -22.29 24.02 8.33
C TRP A 486 -23.11 22.72 8.48
N ILE A 487 -22.45 21.56 8.55
CA ILE A 487 -23.11 20.26 8.79
C ILE A 487 -23.92 20.30 10.08
N ARG A 488 -23.33 20.79 11.17
CA ARG A 488 -24.04 20.96 12.46
C ARG A 488 -25.22 21.94 12.35
N ALA A 489 -25.10 22.99 11.55
CA ALA A 489 -26.18 23.95 11.34
C ALA A 489 -27.35 23.33 10.55
N LEU A 490 -27.07 22.52 9.53
CA LEU A 490 -28.08 21.81 8.72
C LEU A 490 -28.81 20.73 9.53
N ASN A 491 -28.11 20.01 10.41
CA ASN A 491 -28.69 18.91 11.20
C ASN A 491 -29.24 19.34 12.58
N LYS A 492 -29.18 20.62 12.95
CA LYS A 492 -29.66 21.09 14.27
C LYS A 492 -31.17 20.89 14.37
N LYS A 493 -31.66 20.29 15.45
CA LYS A 493 -33.11 20.14 15.79
C LYS A 493 -33.93 21.46 15.82
N LYS A 494 -33.30 22.62 15.64
CA LYS A 494 -33.89 23.98 15.55
C LYS A 494 -33.39 24.80 14.35
N ALA A 495 -32.76 24.17 13.35
CA ALA A 495 -32.45 24.77 12.05
C ALA A 495 -33.77 25.16 11.33
N PRO A 496 -33.79 25.77 10.12
CA PRO A 496 -35.05 26.09 9.44
C PRO A 496 -35.78 24.83 8.95
N LEU A 497 -36.31 24.10 9.91
CA LEU A 497 -37.15 22.93 9.79
C LEU A 497 -38.54 23.42 9.44
N VAL A 498 -38.92 23.36 8.16
CA VAL A 498 -40.31 23.58 7.78
C VAL A 498 -41.12 22.37 8.26
N GLU A 499 -41.55 22.39 9.51
CA GLU A 499 -42.51 21.42 10.04
C GLU A 499 -43.86 21.74 9.39
N VAL A 500 -44.24 20.95 8.39
CA VAL A 500 -45.61 20.97 7.88
C VAL A 500 -46.46 20.23 8.90
N ARG A 501 -47.19 20.97 9.75
CA ARG A 501 -48.26 20.40 10.57
C ARG A 501 -49.41 20.00 9.65
N ILE A 502 -49.33 18.82 9.04
CA ILE A 502 -50.54 18.14 8.56
C ILE A 502 -51.20 17.56 9.81
N ILE A 503 -52.18 18.28 10.35
CA ILE A 503 -53.05 17.78 11.43
C ILE A 503 -53.98 16.75 10.78
N LEU A 504 -53.50 15.54 10.53
CA LEU A 504 -54.30 14.34 10.24
C LEU A 504 -53.36 13.12 10.35
N LEU A 505 -53.62 12.31 11.38
CA LEU A 505 -53.17 10.91 11.53
C LEU A 505 -51.65 10.66 11.66
N GLY A 506 -51.11 10.76 12.88
CA GLY A 506 -50.05 9.87 13.41
C GLY A 506 -48.71 9.69 12.67
N ARG A 507 -48.42 10.40 11.59
CA ARG A 507 -47.20 10.18 10.77
C ARG A 507 -45.94 10.84 11.38
N PRO A 508 -44.74 10.26 11.13
CA PRO A 508 -43.47 10.74 11.68
C PRO A 508 -43.13 12.18 11.23
N LYS A 509 -42.34 12.88 12.05
CA LYS A 509 -41.91 14.26 11.82
C LYS A 509 -40.99 14.35 10.59
N MET A 510 -41.46 14.99 9.53
CA MET A 510 -40.68 15.28 8.32
C MET A 510 -39.60 16.34 8.61
N THR A 511 -38.34 16.03 8.33
CA THR A 511 -37.20 16.94 8.52
C THR A 511 -36.72 17.43 7.15
N TRP A 512 -36.68 18.75 6.96
CA TRP A 512 -36.25 19.38 5.71
C TRP A 512 -34.97 20.21 5.91
N SER A 513 -34.05 20.15 4.95
CA SER A 513 -32.81 20.94 4.86
C SER A 513 -32.71 21.66 3.52
N ILE A 514 -31.93 22.75 3.47
CA ILE A 514 -31.92 23.70 2.33
C ILE A 514 -30.60 23.60 1.57
N TYR A 515 -30.67 23.56 0.24
CA TYR A 515 -29.54 23.46 -0.68
C TYR A 515 -29.67 24.40 -1.87
N GLN A 516 -28.55 24.69 -2.52
CA GLN A 516 -28.51 25.44 -3.76
C GLN A 516 -28.19 24.49 -4.92
N VAL A 517 -29.00 24.55 -5.97
CA VAL A 517 -28.66 24.01 -7.29
C VAL A 517 -28.19 25.17 -8.17
N GLY A 518 -27.00 24.99 -8.76
CA GLY A 518 -26.36 26.01 -9.57
C GLY A 518 -27.04 26.24 -10.92
N PRO A 519 -26.51 27.16 -11.73
CA PRO A 519 -26.99 27.40 -13.10
C PRO A 519 -26.81 26.21 -14.05
N ASP A 520 -25.91 25.29 -13.72
CA ASP A 520 -25.70 24.00 -14.37
C ASP A 520 -26.92 23.07 -14.25
N GLY A 521 -27.76 23.27 -13.23
CA GLY A 521 -28.98 22.49 -13.04
C GLY A 521 -28.68 21.01 -12.86
N ALA A 522 -27.53 20.68 -12.24
CA ALA A 522 -27.03 19.32 -12.17
C ALA A 522 -27.00 18.77 -10.74
N PHE A 523 -27.38 17.51 -10.60
CA PHE A 523 -27.15 16.70 -9.40
C PHE A 523 -26.20 15.56 -9.74
N VAL A 524 -25.43 15.13 -8.75
CA VAL A 524 -24.54 13.97 -8.82
C VAL A 524 -24.82 13.05 -7.65
N GLY A 525 -24.88 11.74 -7.89
CA GLY A 525 -25.15 10.75 -6.85
C GLY A 525 -24.39 9.45 -7.10
N GLY A 526 -24.18 8.68 -6.04
CA GLY A 526 -23.36 7.49 -6.13
C GLY A 526 -22.98 6.94 -4.78
N ASP A 527 -22.07 5.97 -4.84
CA ASP A 527 -21.34 5.47 -3.69
C ASP A 527 -20.28 6.49 -3.26
N LEU A 528 -20.46 7.10 -2.08
CA LEU A 528 -19.52 8.11 -1.60
C LEU A 528 -18.15 7.52 -1.25
N GLY A 529 -18.10 6.26 -0.82
CA GLY A 529 -16.86 5.56 -0.50
C GLY A 529 -15.96 5.36 -1.72
N THR A 530 -16.59 5.09 -2.87
CA THR A 530 -15.87 4.94 -4.16
C THR A 530 -15.65 6.27 -4.90
N SER A 531 -16.42 7.32 -4.59
CA SER A 531 -16.33 8.62 -5.27
C SER A 531 -15.25 9.57 -4.69
N LYS A 532 -14.32 9.04 -3.87
CA LYS A 532 -13.32 9.84 -3.13
C LYS A 532 -12.08 10.23 -3.95
N GLY A 533 -11.73 9.48 -5.00
CA GLY A 533 -10.52 9.69 -5.78
C GLY A 533 -10.51 10.96 -6.65
N GLU A 534 -9.32 11.27 -7.20
CA GLU A 534 -9.11 12.43 -8.10
C GLU A 534 -9.77 12.23 -9.49
N ASP A 535 -9.87 10.98 -9.94
CA ASP A 535 -10.47 10.58 -11.23
C ASP A 535 -11.86 9.92 -11.06
N ASP A 536 -12.35 9.75 -9.83
CA ASP A 536 -13.61 9.07 -9.54
C ASP A 536 -14.80 10.05 -9.63
N GLU A 537 -15.61 9.82 -10.67
CA GLU A 537 -16.85 10.55 -10.91
C GLU A 537 -18.04 9.82 -10.27
N PHE A 538 -18.98 10.59 -9.75
CA PHE A 538 -20.27 10.06 -9.29
C PHE A 538 -20.98 9.32 -10.43
N GLU A 539 -21.40 8.07 -10.17
CA GLU A 539 -22.00 7.20 -11.19
C GLU A 539 -23.28 7.75 -11.84
N ALA A 540 -24.06 8.53 -11.08
CA ALA A 540 -25.28 9.17 -11.56
C ALA A 540 -25.07 10.68 -11.71
N GLU A 541 -25.18 11.19 -12.94
CA GLU A 541 -25.31 12.62 -13.21
C GLU A 541 -26.71 12.93 -13.77
N ILE A 542 -27.44 13.80 -13.07
CA ILE A 542 -28.79 14.24 -13.45
C ILE A 542 -28.69 15.69 -13.91
N THR A 543 -29.12 15.96 -15.13
CA THR A 543 -29.11 17.31 -15.70
C THR A 543 -30.54 17.83 -15.94
N GLY A 544 -30.68 19.15 -16.07
CA GLY A 544 -31.96 19.79 -16.35
C GLY A 544 -32.82 20.07 -15.12
N ALA A 545 -32.23 20.06 -13.93
CA ALA A 545 -32.86 20.56 -12.71
C ALA A 545 -32.96 22.09 -12.72
N LYS A 546 -34.06 22.60 -12.19
CA LYS A 546 -34.30 24.04 -12.09
C LYS A 546 -33.29 24.64 -11.10
N SER A 547 -32.55 25.65 -11.54
CA SER A 547 -31.59 26.35 -10.69
C SER A 547 -32.30 27.10 -9.56
N GLY A 548 -31.63 27.26 -8.42
CA GLY A 548 -32.19 27.97 -7.27
C GLY A 548 -32.11 27.18 -5.96
N VAL A 549 -33.04 27.46 -5.07
CA VAL A 549 -33.10 26.90 -3.71
C VAL A 549 -33.99 25.65 -3.70
N TRP A 550 -33.40 24.56 -3.22
CA TRP A 550 -34.04 23.26 -3.07
C TRP A 550 -34.14 22.87 -1.60
N LEU A 551 -35.14 22.04 -1.29
CA LEU A 551 -35.30 21.41 0.01
C LEU A 551 -35.08 19.91 -0.11
N ALA A 552 -34.23 19.31 0.72
CA ALA A 552 -34.15 17.86 0.86
C ALA A 552 -34.80 17.39 2.15
N SER A 553 -35.49 16.26 2.12
CA SER A 553 -35.96 15.53 3.30
C SER A 553 -35.59 14.07 3.21
N VAL A 554 -35.49 13.42 4.37
CA VAL A 554 -35.29 11.97 4.49
C VAL A 554 -36.39 11.44 5.39
N ASN A 555 -37.14 10.46 4.89
CA ASN A 555 -38.31 9.88 5.55
C ASN A 555 -38.21 8.36 5.55
N ALA A 556 -38.95 7.67 6.42
CA ALA A 556 -39.16 6.23 6.26
C ALA A 556 -39.94 5.99 4.96
N ALA A 557 -39.49 5.05 4.14
CA ALA A 557 -40.21 4.59 2.96
C ALA A 557 -41.31 3.61 3.38
N GLU A 558 -42.39 3.54 2.61
CA GLU A 558 -43.41 2.51 2.84
C GLU A 558 -42.82 1.12 2.52
N PRO A 559 -42.98 0.12 3.40
CA PRO A 559 -42.49 -1.23 3.16
C PRO A 559 -43.13 -1.78 1.88
N GLU A 560 -42.32 -2.40 1.01
CA GLU A 560 -42.86 -3.11 -0.14
C GLU A 560 -43.53 -4.42 0.34
N GLU A 561 -44.67 -4.77 -0.25
CA GLU A 561 -45.37 -6.03 0.06
C GLU A 561 -44.49 -7.22 -0.37
N GLY A 562 -43.69 -7.75 0.56
CA GLY A 562 -42.83 -8.92 0.30
C GLY A 562 -41.60 -9.09 1.19
N ASP A 563 -41.15 -8.04 1.87
CA ASP A 563 -39.94 -8.07 2.70
C ASP A 563 -40.27 -8.36 4.19
N GLU A 564 -40.56 -9.62 4.53
CA GLU A 564 -40.87 -10.06 5.91
C GLU A 564 -39.63 -10.44 6.76
N ASP A 565 -38.42 -10.44 6.20
CA ASP A 565 -37.20 -10.85 6.91
C ASP A 565 -36.52 -9.64 7.60
N GLY A 566 -37.16 -9.15 8.68
CA GLY A 566 -36.80 -7.94 9.43
C GLY A 566 -35.50 -8.00 10.26
N MET A 567 -34.35 -7.94 9.60
CA MET A 567 -33.02 -7.71 10.24
C MET A 567 -32.19 -6.62 9.55
N GLY A 568 -32.78 -5.78 8.68
CA GLY A 568 -32.13 -4.62 8.03
C GLY A 568 -32.65 -3.27 8.52
N ASP A 569 -31.90 -2.19 8.26
CA ASP A 569 -32.34 -0.80 8.50
C ASP A 569 -33.65 -0.50 7.75
N GLU A 570 -34.57 0.25 8.36
CA GLU A 570 -35.80 0.67 7.69
C GLU A 570 -35.48 1.46 6.40
N PRO A 571 -36.11 1.13 5.25
CA PRO A 571 -35.82 1.81 3.99
C PRO A 571 -36.13 3.30 4.11
N LYS A 572 -35.29 4.15 3.52
CA LYS A 572 -35.38 5.60 3.62
C LYS A 572 -35.74 6.19 2.26
N LEU A 573 -36.59 7.21 2.22
CA LEU A 573 -36.90 7.98 1.03
C LEU A 573 -36.28 9.37 1.16
N ILE A 574 -35.26 9.63 0.32
CA ILE A 574 -34.69 10.94 0.11
C ILE A 574 -35.53 11.68 -0.93
N ARG A 575 -35.99 12.88 -0.60
CA ARG A 575 -36.81 13.72 -1.49
C ARG A 575 -36.25 15.14 -1.58
N PHE A 576 -35.91 15.59 -2.79
CA PHE A 576 -35.52 16.96 -3.10
C PHE A 576 -36.65 17.71 -3.82
N VAL A 577 -36.95 18.95 -3.42
CA VAL A 577 -38.02 19.77 -4.01
C VAL A 577 -37.52 21.18 -4.28
N TRP A 578 -37.70 21.69 -5.50
CA TRP A 578 -37.41 23.08 -5.85
C TRP A 578 -38.44 24.02 -5.21
N VAL A 579 -37.99 25.13 -4.63
CA VAL A 579 -38.88 26.09 -3.94
C VAL A 579 -38.90 27.46 -4.60
N ARG A 580 -37.73 28.03 -4.91
CA ARG A 580 -37.60 29.38 -5.48
C ARG A 580 -36.26 29.61 -6.12
N ASP A 581 -36.17 30.64 -6.94
CA ASP A 581 -34.89 31.15 -7.43
C ASP A 581 -34.06 31.75 -6.27
N GLY A 582 -32.73 31.67 -6.37
CA GLY A 582 -31.82 32.28 -5.39
C GLY A 582 -30.58 31.45 -5.08
N ARG A 583 -29.82 31.88 -4.07
CA ARG A 583 -28.62 31.19 -3.55
C ARG A 583 -28.78 30.89 -2.06
N VAL A 584 -28.05 29.90 -1.58
CA VAL A 584 -28.03 29.54 -0.15
C VAL A 584 -26.74 30.07 0.48
N ASP A 585 -26.89 30.83 1.56
CA ASP A 585 -25.78 31.20 2.42
C ASP A 585 -25.73 30.25 3.62
N TYR A 586 -24.76 29.32 3.62
CA TYR A 586 -24.59 28.36 4.71
C TYR A 586 -24.10 28.99 6.01
N ASP A 587 -23.51 30.20 5.95
CA ASP A 587 -23.13 30.97 7.14
C ASP A 587 -24.33 31.72 7.74
N ALA A 588 -25.42 31.89 6.98
CA ALA A 588 -26.65 32.56 7.39
C ALA A 588 -27.93 31.89 6.81
N LEU A 589 -28.19 30.64 7.21
CA LEU A 589 -29.36 29.88 6.73
C LEU A 589 -30.68 30.63 6.98
N PRO A 590 -31.60 30.68 6.00
CA PRO A 590 -32.84 31.45 6.09
C PRO A 590 -33.75 30.88 7.19
N SER A 591 -34.56 31.72 7.85
CA SER A 591 -35.42 31.27 8.95
C SER A 591 -36.60 30.39 8.48
N ARG A 592 -37.07 29.50 9.37
CA ARG A 592 -38.17 28.53 9.15
C ARG A 592 -39.44 29.12 8.50
N ALA A 593 -39.81 30.36 8.82
CA ALA A 593 -41.04 30.97 8.34
C ALA A 593 -40.95 31.49 6.89
N SER A 594 -39.74 31.55 6.32
CA SER A 594 -39.47 32.18 5.03
C SER A 594 -39.46 31.20 3.83
N VAL A 595 -39.71 29.91 4.08
CA VAL A 595 -39.67 28.84 3.07
C VAL A 595 -40.95 28.01 3.18
N GLN A 596 -41.74 27.97 2.11
CA GLN A 596 -42.94 27.13 2.01
C GLN A 596 -42.64 25.93 1.12
N VAL A 597 -42.94 24.72 1.61
CA VAL A 597 -42.83 23.50 0.81
C VAL A 597 -44.08 23.38 -0.08
N PRO A 598 -43.94 23.21 -1.40
CA PRO A 598 -45.06 22.85 -2.25
C PRO A 598 -45.72 21.54 -1.77
N PRO A 599 -47.06 21.43 -1.80
CA PRO A 599 -47.73 20.17 -1.47
C PRO A 599 -47.26 19.04 -2.40
N ALA A 600 -47.14 17.83 -1.86
CA ALA A 600 -46.84 16.65 -2.67
C ALA A 600 -48.03 16.35 -3.59
N ASP A 601 -47.76 16.19 -4.89
CA ASP A 601 -48.75 15.78 -5.87
C ASP A 601 -48.76 14.26 -5.96
N ALA A 602 -49.84 13.64 -5.48
CA ALA A 602 -49.99 12.18 -5.44
C ALA A 602 -50.23 11.58 -6.83
N GLU A 603 -50.62 12.38 -7.82
CA GLU A 603 -50.89 11.94 -9.20
C GLU A 603 -49.74 12.31 -10.16
N ALA A 604 -48.57 12.68 -9.62
CA ALA A 604 -47.42 13.08 -10.40
C ALA A 604 -46.83 11.92 -11.24
N ASN A 605 -46.52 12.22 -12.50
CA ASN A 605 -45.75 11.34 -13.37
C ASN A 605 -44.26 11.38 -12.97
N TRP A 606 -43.79 10.29 -12.37
CA TRP A 606 -42.37 10.08 -12.03
C TRP A 606 -41.66 9.30 -13.13
N GLU A 607 -40.48 9.76 -13.52
CA GLU A 607 -39.60 9.04 -14.45
C GLU A 607 -38.26 8.72 -13.78
N VAL A 608 -37.65 7.58 -14.11
CA VAL A 608 -36.27 7.28 -13.68
C VAL A 608 -35.32 8.12 -14.52
N VAL A 609 -34.57 9.01 -13.88
CA VAL A 609 -33.63 9.92 -14.57
C VAL A 609 -32.17 9.50 -14.45
N ALA A 610 -31.85 8.69 -13.43
CA ALA A 610 -30.51 8.13 -13.25
C ALA A 610 -30.58 6.89 -12.35
N SER A 611 -29.53 6.08 -12.37
CA SER A 611 -29.34 4.96 -11.46
C SER A 611 -27.86 4.79 -11.15
N PHE A 612 -27.53 4.30 -9.96
CA PHE A 612 -26.16 4.01 -9.53
C PHE A 612 -26.14 2.77 -8.64
N SER A 613 -24.96 2.19 -8.43
CA SER A 613 -24.70 1.12 -7.49
C SER A 613 -23.94 1.62 -6.26
N VAL A 614 -24.16 0.98 -5.11
CA VAL A 614 -23.36 1.17 -3.90
C VAL A 614 -22.79 -0.16 -3.44
N ASP A 615 -21.49 -0.15 -3.17
CA ASP A 615 -20.67 -1.27 -2.71
C ASP A 615 -19.99 -0.97 -1.33
N SER A 616 -20.01 0.28 -0.87
CA SER A 616 -19.41 0.74 0.41
C SER A 616 -20.40 0.92 1.55
N GLY A 617 -21.69 0.64 1.32
CA GLY A 617 -22.77 0.94 2.24
C GLY A 617 -23.05 2.45 2.47
N THR A 618 -22.48 3.37 1.67
CA THR A 618 -22.71 4.82 1.81
C THR A 618 -23.29 5.45 0.53
N VAL A 619 -24.56 5.82 0.57
CA VAL A 619 -25.30 6.47 -0.52
C VAL A 619 -25.22 7.99 -0.39
N CYS A 620 -24.99 8.68 -1.51
CA CYS A 620 -25.03 10.14 -1.53
C CYS A 620 -25.75 10.73 -2.75
N LEU A 621 -26.28 11.94 -2.58
CA LEU A 621 -26.86 12.76 -3.66
C LEU A 621 -26.60 14.25 -3.39
N PHE A 622 -25.88 14.90 -4.29
CA PHE A 622 -25.42 16.28 -4.20
C PHE A 622 -25.86 17.13 -5.38
N SER A 623 -26.02 18.43 -5.16
CA SER A 623 -25.93 19.45 -6.20
C SER A 623 -24.48 19.57 -6.65
N LYS A 624 -24.22 19.35 -7.96
CA LYS A 624 -22.86 19.32 -8.53
C LYS A 624 -22.14 20.64 -8.28
N HIS A 625 -22.74 21.76 -8.68
CA HIS A 625 -22.21 23.10 -8.43
C HIS A 625 -21.88 23.38 -6.96
N ALA A 626 -22.77 22.97 -6.04
CA ALA A 626 -22.56 23.25 -4.62
C ALA A 626 -21.38 22.45 -4.09
N LEU A 627 -21.30 21.16 -4.45
CA LEU A 627 -20.20 20.28 -4.10
C LEU A 627 -18.87 20.80 -4.66
N ASP A 628 -18.81 21.09 -5.96
CA ASP A 628 -17.61 21.62 -6.61
C ASP A 628 -17.15 22.94 -5.97
N SER A 629 -18.10 23.81 -5.63
CA SER A 629 -17.80 25.09 -4.96
C SER A 629 -17.20 24.90 -3.56
N ILE A 630 -17.61 23.86 -2.83
CA ILE A 630 -17.09 23.54 -1.51
C ILE A 630 -15.70 22.90 -1.63
N LEU A 631 -15.54 21.97 -2.56
CA LEU A 631 -14.30 21.24 -2.79
C LEU A 631 -13.18 22.14 -3.34
N ALA A 632 -13.53 23.10 -4.19
CA ALA A 632 -12.58 24.09 -4.71
C ALA A 632 -11.98 25.02 -3.64
N THR A 633 -12.46 24.98 -2.39
CA THR A 633 -11.93 25.79 -1.29
C THR A 633 -10.92 25.07 -0.39
N GLY A 634 -10.70 23.76 -0.57
CA GLY A 634 -9.72 22.99 0.18
C GLY A 634 -8.61 22.43 -0.72
N THR A 635 -7.72 21.65 -0.12
CA THR A 635 -6.48 21.18 -0.77
C THR A 635 -6.42 19.66 -0.97
N ASP A 636 -7.38 18.90 -0.42
CA ASP A 636 -7.36 17.44 -0.40
C ASP A 636 -8.80 16.92 -0.58
N ARG A 637 -9.16 16.59 -1.82
CA ARG A 637 -10.53 16.20 -2.19
C ARG A 637 -11.00 14.95 -1.44
N GLU A 638 -10.12 13.96 -1.29
CA GLU A 638 -10.43 12.69 -0.64
C GLU A 638 -10.73 12.92 0.84
N ALA A 639 -9.84 13.60 1.56
CA ALA A 639 -10.06 13.93 2.97
C ALA A 639 -11.31 14.80 3.17
N MET A 640 -11.61 15.69 2.22
CA MET A 640 -12.81 16.52 2.25
C MET A 640 -14.11 15.72 2.09
N LEU A 641 -14.13 14.71 1.21
CA LEU A 641 -15.29 13.82 1.07
C LEU A 641 -15.41 12.85 2.24
N GLU A 642 -14.29 12.36 2.76
CA GLU A 642 -14.26 11.53 3.97
C GLU A 642 -14.77 12.26 5.21
N ALA A 643 -14.52 13.56 5.31
CA ALA A 643 -15.09 14.40 6.37
C ALA A 643 -16.63 14.47 6.37
N PHE A 644 -17.30 14.06 5.29
CA PHE A 644 -18.76 13.88 5.27
C PHE A 644 -19.22 12.56 5.90
N ILE A 645 -18.31 11.59 6.08
CA ILE A 645 -18.56 10.24 6.62
C ILE A 645 -18.07 10.11 8.07
N ASP A 646 -16.91 10.69 8.40
CA ASP A 646 -16.17 10.52 9.67
C ASP A 646 -16.84 11.16 10.91
N ASP A 647 -18.08 10.78 11.22
CA ASP A 647 -18.71 11.12 12.50
C ASP A 647 -19.40 9.94 13.17
N ASP A 648 -18.81 9.51 14.29
CA ASP A 648 -19.21 8.38 15.14
C ASP A 648 -20.63 8.49 15.74
N GLU A 649 -21.33 9.62 15.57
CA GLU A 649 -22.67 9.82 16.13
C GLU A 649 -23.83 9.39 15.21
N GLY A 650 -23.57 8.99 13.95
CA GLY A 650 -24.62 8.46 13.04
C GLY A 650 -25.82 9.39 12.78
N THR A 651 -25.69 10.70 13.06
CA THR A 651 -26.81 11.66 13.12
C THR A 651 -26.74 12.77 12.06
N HIS A 652 -25.79 12.73 11.12
CA HIS A 652 -25.55 13.81 10.15
C HIS A 652 -25.93 13.40 8.73
N VAL A 653 -27.24 13.39 8.47
CA VAL A 653 -27.84 13.06 7.16
C VAL A 653 -27.61 14.16 6.11
N PHE A 654 -27.50 15.40 6.56
CA PHE A 654 -27.48 16.58 5.69
C PHE A 654 -26.11 17.25 5.68
N VAL A 655 -25.53 17.41 4.49
CA VAL A 655 -24.21 18.03 4.31
C VAL A 655 -24.31 19.18 3.30
N PRO A 656 -23.43 20.19 3.36
CA PRO A 656 -23.48 21.30 2.41
C PRO A 656 -23.51 20.78 0.95
N GLY A 657 -24.57 21.14 0.23
CA GLY A 657 -24.79 20.69 -1.15
C GLY A 657 -25.56 19.38 -1.33
N GLY A 658 -25.82 18.56 -0.30
CA GLY A 658 -26.47 17.26 -0.50
C GLY A 658 -26.85 16.46 0.75
N VAL A 659 -27.10 15.18 0.52
CA VAL A 659 -27.49 14.17 1.53
C VAL A 659 -26.50 13.02 1.47
N VAL A 660 -26.10 12.51 2.64
CA VAL A 660 -25.27 11.30 2.80
C VAL A 660 -25.97 10.38 3.80
N LEU A 661 -26.13 9.11 3.44
CA LEU A 661 -26.80 8.10 4.27
C LEU A 661 -26.07 6.76 4.19
N SER A 662 -26.08 6.03 5.30
CA SER A 662 -25.83 4.60 5.27
C SER A 662 -27.01 3.88 4.60
N GLY A 663 -26.69 3.00 3.65
CA GLY A 663 -27.64 2.18 2.90
C GLY A 663 -27.09 0.78 2.65
N SER A 664 -27.90 -0.11 2.11
CA SER A 664 -27.46 -1.45 1.71
C SER A 664 -26.59 -1.42 0.45
N ASP A 665 -25.78 -2.44 0.23
CA ASP A 665 -25.13 -2.59 -1.07
C ASP A 665 -26.19 -2.99 -2.12
N GLY A 666 -26.13 -2.39 -3.31
CA GLY A 666 -27.14 -2.65 -4.35
C GLY A 666 -27.32 -1.51 -5.35
N GLY A 667 -28.32 -1.70 -6.23
CA GLY A 667 -28.68 -0.71 -7.25
C GLY A 667 -29.78 0.23 -6.77
N TYR A 668 -29.60 1.52 -7.06
CA TYR A 668 -30.47 2.60 -6.65
C TYR A 668 -30.99 3.37 -7.87
N GLU A 669 -32.28 3.71 -7.86
CA GLU A 669 -32.92 4.53 -8.90
C GLU A 669 -33.23 5.92 -8.35
N ILE A 670 -32.88 6.95 -9.13
CA ILE A 670 -33.31 8.32 -8.88
C ILE A 670 -34.46 8.66 -9.83
N ARG A 671 -35.61 8.98 -9.24
CA ARG A 671 -36.82 9.39 -9.97
C ARG A 671 -36.99 10.90 -9.93
N ALA A 672 -37.48 11.48 -11.01
CA ALA A 672 -37.72 12.92 -11.11
C ALA A 672 -39.16 13.24 -11.51
N ARG A 673 -39.59 14.44 -11.12
CA ARG A 673 -40.78 15.11 -11.62
C ARG A 673 -40.39 16.40 -12.32
N ARG A 674 -40.98 16.65 -13.49
CA ARG A 674 -40.76 17.86 -14.29
C ARG A 674 -41.90 18.87 -14.15
N ASP A 675 -41.58 20.15 -14.31
CA ASP A 675 -42.57 21.22 -14.50
C ASP A 675 -43.11 21.25 -15.94
N ALA A 676 -44.04 22.17 -16.23
CA ALA A 676 -44.62 22.34 -17.56
C ALA A 676 -43.59 22.76 -18.62
N GLU A 677 -42.44 23.29 -18.21
CA GLU A 677 -41.32 23.64 -19.08
C GLU A 677 -40.32 22.49 -19.25
N GLY A 678 -40.61 21.31 -18.69
CA GLY A 678 -39.75 20.12 -18.79
C GLY A 678 -38.53 20.15 -17.86
N ARG A 679 -38.45 21.08 -16.90
CA ARG A 679 -37.33 21.15 -15.94
C ARG A 679 -37.63 20.30 -14.71
N ILE A 680 -36.60 19.63 -14.20
CA ILE A 680 -36.75 18.85 -12.97
C ILE A 680 -36.96 19.81 -11.80
N VAL A 681 -38.08 19.62 -11.09
CA VAL A 681 -38.45 20.39 -9.90
C VAL A 681 -38.57 19.51 -8.65
N GLU A 682 -38.42 18.20 -8.82
CA GLU A 682 -38.45 17.23 -7.74
C GLU A 682 -37.60 15.99 -8.04
N LEU A 683 -36.88 15.46 -7.05
CA LEU A 683 -36.17 14.19 -7.11
C LEU A 683 -36.55 13.30 -5.92
N ASN A 684 -36.65 12.00 -6.16
CA ASN A 684 -36.86 10.96 -5.17
C ASN A 684 -35.83 9.84 -5.34
N LEU A 685 -35.25 9.40 -4.23
CA LEU A 685 -34.31 8.29 -4.16
C LEU A 685 -34.68 7.43 -2.94
N ARG A 686 -35.00 6.16 -3.18
CA ARG A 686 -35.26 5.16 -2.13
C ARG A 686 -33.94 4.49 -1.78
N VAL A 687 -33.53 4.54 -0.52
CA VAL A 687 -32.27 4.02 0.05
C VAL A 687 -32.53 2.87 1.00
#